data_AF-A0A7Y5MT06-F1
#
_entry.id   AF-A0A7Y5MT06-F1
#
_cell.length_a   1.000
_cell.length_b   1.000
_cell.length_c   1.000
_cell.angle_alpha   90.00
_cell.angle_beta   90.00
_cell.angle_gamma   90.00
#
_symmetry.space_group_name_H-M   'P 1'
#
loop_
_entity.id
_entity.type
_entity.pdbx_description
1 polymer ?
#
loop_
_entity_poly.entity_id
_entity_poly.type
_entity_poly.pdbx_seq_one_letter_code
_entity_poly.pdbx_strand_id
1 'polypeptide(L)'
;ERDAKFKSDERIKELKNARLDADSFDALAKSYLPETQRGKIRMPMIDSLPMTEDRLLELLPGKNWNYLQWLAQSDIERIWKSDNLNFDNAPAGEGAIDNNGAASSLLAALSRQAILRATLEAGLRLAEPNEGLRLLKTKDFELEHLEEGPIKVNLATLSATNHLHKLYKPIVDKFNLTGTVNLEPDRWVYFTKKYNRTGALTLSKWMDQAMANEALSNDPVIKDLLDMKTALDSLSKLPAARLERLLGEHADLCSHRLDAWMGGILHQRLEKQRAVKPEGVNLGAFGYLLGLKPNARRAVVIVAENPAYVPFSAANIELAAIPAANFTAARQKGFDPDKNWDRAFFYIGTTADPGVRLNTNTGQVETQADKNNARSEGFIHAPSPAHATAAAILRAGYLHHKSDTKAESLSISLNAPRVRQAYQLLEGMQHGGTLPELLGYYLERMLHEKGLDAFLYDIRKAFPLRRATDPGNTATNRLTTTDGLAVLAAYNSTPNTNLLKKITPAISTTADMLDAVSDLLLAESVFQTAKGNTDRAAAALRTLNSGGQIVQPEWVRSPRRNLPVNHRIGIIFDQTPPDPSGKTWSAVGSPRAAMAPALNRWLAQQLPRPEHIVAVFTLPDGRLQKISIAETGIEPIDFLAACPQVFDEVKQSPLATVLQISARKRPELQTLEVQLEKTGQFLDLSFDFQSRVSLPTTEITIFEISALAAALYKMTLNARSLTPDDFRLPDLPGAPGNRINPGKIKDALLKHLPAKWPNHAIAQTLLEKSALLKVAINTGKAPTDVRKAAVPVFAALYQAWQYGVNESLSGLPFLQITSDNFYLLTDKAEKIAAELTKRNTEMAALLSALPTGISNTALLNRLQDVAAVLFGEEVRLFPDLLLENAAEIKGSYGERTLLDNAGADAVDDWLREAALVRPALRTYRRSAILQEMFQTAGSGKLPEIIQLPFQPGKRQAWIGGPFSPESQTGNQGVLSLAFEFPVTFKPESELSGFMIDEWPEFVPLPMADTGVTFHYNQPDTEPPQAMLLAVSPVEGGNWHWDYLMGAVKDALDLSKKRLVTPKDIQAVNEGVAQVLPAIVMPFIPVADSKNTNVPNPDIY
;
A
#
# COMPACT_ATOMS: atom_id res chain seq x y z
N GLU A 1 24.79 -17.35 7.85
CA GLU A 1 25.18 -15.99 8.30
C GLU A 1 24.11 -15.25 9.12
N ARG A 2 23.13 -15.94 9.73
CA ARG A 2 22.07 -15.27 10.53
C ARG A 2 21.99 -15.70 11.99
N ASP A 3 23.09 -16.21 12.55
CA ASP A 3 23.24 -16.30 14.01
C ASP A 3 24.72 -16.19 14.40
N ALA A 4 25.11 -15.10 15.06
CA ALA A 4 26.49 -14.83 15.43
C ALA A 4 26.99 -15.75 16.57
N LYS A 5 26.08 -16.41 17.31
CA LYS A 5 26.45 -17.38 18.36
C LYS A 5 26.81 -18.76 17.82
N PHE A 6 26.51 -19.06 16.54
CA PHE A 6 26.84 -20.35 15.92
C PHE A 6 28.25 -20.40 15.30
N LYS A 7 28.92 -19.25 15.17
CA LYS A 7 30.31 -19.10 14.69
C LYS A 7 31.29 -18.76 15.83
N SER A 8 30.95 -19.01 17.09
CA SER A 8 31.90 -18.78 18.17
C SER A 8 33.05 -19.79 18.08
N ASP A 9 34.28 -19.32 18.30
CA ASP A 9 35.46 -20.17 18.29
C ASP A 9 35.35 -21.32 19.30
N GLU A 10 34.62 -21.12 20.40
CA GLU A 10 34.33 -22.15 21.39
C GLU A 10 33.50 -23.30 20.83
N ARG A 11 32.47 -23.02 20.02
CA ARG A 11 31.63 -24.08 19.44
C ARG A 11 32.35 -24.84 18.34
N ILE A 12 33.17 -24.15 17.55
CA ILE A 12 34.02 -24.77 16.52
C ILE A 12 35.09 -25.66 17.17
N LYS A 13 35.65 -25.23 18.31
CA LYS A 13 36.62 -26.02 19.09
C LYS A 13 35.98 -27.22 19.78
N GLU A 14 34.75 -27.10 20.27
CA GLU A 14 33.95 -28.23 20.77
C GLU A 14 33.71 -29.29 19.67
N LEU A 15 33.35 -28.86 18.47
CA LEU A 15 33.08 -29.77 17.34
C LEU A 15 34.36 -30.44 16.81
N LYS A 16 35.49 -29.72 16.77
CA LYS A 16 36.81 -30.31 16.47
C LYS A 16 37.28 -31.28 17.55
N ASN A 17 37.08 -30.95 18.82
CA ASN A 17 37.40 -31.85 19.94
C ASN A 17 36.52 -33.11 19.95
N ALA A 18 35.34 -33.06 19.33
CA ALA A 18 34.47 -34.21 19.07
C ALA A 18 34.80 -34.97 17.77
N ARG A 19 35.90 -34.63 17.07
CA ARG A 19 36.34 -35.21 15.77
C ARG A 19 35.30 -35.10 14.64
N LEU A 20 34.46 -34.07 14.67
CA LEU A 20 33.47 -33.76 13.64
C LEU A 20 34.01 -32.63 12.74
N ASP A 21 35.12 -32.90 12.05
CA ASP A 21 35.71 -31.98 11.07
C ASP A 21 35.46 -32.43 9.63
N ALA A 22 35.67 -31.52 8.69
CA ALA A 22 35.43 -31.77 7.27
C ALA A 22 36.23 -32.98 6.74
N ASP A 23 37.41 -33.26 7.30
CA ASP A 23 38.27 -34.37 6.91
C ASP A 23 37.69 -35.73 7.36
N SER A 24 37.07 -35.78 8.53
CA SER A 24 36.37 -36.96 9.07
C SER A 24 35.07 -37.28 8.29
N PHE A 25 34.39 -36.24 7.78
CA PHE A 25 33.22 -36.40 6.91
C PHE A 25 33.59 -36.70 5.46
N ASP A 26 34.73 -36.21 4.97
CA ASP A 26 35.26 -36.58 3.66
C ASP A 26 35.62 -38.07 3.65
N ALA A 27 36.22 -38.60 4.73
CA ALA A 27 36.44 -40.04 4.96
C ALA A 27 35.14 -40.88 4.89
N LEU A 28 34.04 -40.39 5.48
CA LEU A 28 32.72 -41.02 5.40
C LEU A 28 32.22 -41.10 3.95
N ALA A 29 32.31 -40.00 3.20
CA ALA A 29 31.97 -39.98 1.77
C ALA A 29 32.91 -40.85 0.93
N LYS A 30 34.14 -41.11 1.40
CA LYS A 30 35.09 -42.01 0.72
C LYS A 30 34.74 -43.48 0.77
N SER A 31 34.07 -43.92 1.83
CA SER A 31 33.70 -45.32 2.05
C SER A 31 32.52 -45.81 1.21
N TYR A 32 31.61 -44.91 0.82
CA TYR A 32 30.37 -45.25 0.11
C TYR A 32 30.39 -44.92 -1.39
N LEU A 33 31.29 -44.05 -1.85
CA LEU A 33 31.36 -43.61 -3.25
C LEU A 33 32.82 -43.45 -3.71
N PRO A 34 33.17 -43.96 -4.91
CA PRO A 34 34.46 -43.68 -5.54
C PRO A 34 34.69 -42.17 -5.69
N GLU A 35 35.95 -41.73 -5.68
CA GLU A 35 36.33 -40.31 -5.70
C GLU A 35 35.73 -39.55 -6.90
N THR A 36 35.47 -40.23 -8.00
CA THR A 36 34.84 -39.70 -9.22
C THR A 36 33.34 -39.41 -9.09
N GLN A 37 32.67 -39.86 -8.02
CA GLN A 37 31.22 -39.74 -7.83
C GLN A 37 30.81 -38.81 -6.67
N ARG A 38 31.77 -38.13 -6.02
CA ARG A 38 31.51 -37.23 -4.87
C ARG A 38 31.01 -35.82 -5.24
N GLY A 39 30.14 -35.73 -6.24
CA GLY A 39 29.51 -34.48 -6.66
C GLY A 39 28.17 -34.73 -7.36
N LYS A 40 27.06 -34.56 -6.62
CA LYS A 40 25.69 -34.98 -6.97
C LYS A 40 25.64 -36.46 -7.35
N ILE A 41 24.91 -37.27 -6.58
CA ILE A 41 24.62 -38.67 -6.95
C ILE A 41 23.94 -38.67 -8.33
N ARG A 42 24.73 -38.88 -9.40
CA ARG A 42 24.28 -39.02 -10.79
C ARG A 42 24.35 -40.49 -11.18
N MET A 43 23.81 -41.35 -10.33
CA MET A 43 23.57 -42.75 -10.68
C MET A 43 22.12 -42.93 -11.09
N PRO A 44 21.81 -43.83 -12.03
CA PRO A 44 20.43 -44.17 -12.36
C PRO A 44 19.70 -44.72 -11.11
N MET A 45 18.41 -44.41 -10.96
CA MET A 45 17.59 -44.92 -9.85
C MET A 45 17.44 -46.45 -9.91
N ILE A 46 17.20 -46.98 -11.11
CA ILE A 46 16.94 -48.41 -11.36
C ILE A 46 17.94 -48.99 -12.36
N ASP A 47 18.03 -48.42 -13.57
CA ASP A 47 19.05 -48.73 -14.57
C ASP A 47 19.22 -47.58 -15.59
N SER A 48 20.16 -47.73 -16.53
CA SER A 48 20.52 -46.69 -17.52
C SER A 48 19.55 -46.55 -18.70
N LEU A 49 18.57 -47.45 -18.83
CA LEU A 49 17.71 -47.54 -20.01
C LEU A 49 16.36 -46.84 -19.77
N PRO A 50 15.65 -46.36 -20.81
CA PRO A 50 14.37 -45.64 -20.67
C PRO A 50 13.28 -46.46 -19.95
N MET A 51 12.74 -45.93 -18.85
CA MET A 51 11.77 -46.64 -18.01
C MET A 51 10.45 -46.87 -18.77
N THR A 52 9.98 -48.12 -18.84
CA THR A 52 8.66 -48.48 -19.40
C THR A 52 7.96 -49.53 -18.53
N GLU A 53 6.63 -49.61 -18.63
CA GLU A 53 5.80 -50.63 -17.94
C GLU A 53 5.89 -52.02 -18.57
N ASP A 54 6.47 -52.12 -19.76
CA ASP A 54 6.57 -53.38 -20.51
C ASP A 54 7.98 -53.99 -20.44
N ARG A 55 8.96 -53.27 -19.88
CA ARG A 55 10.36 -53.71 -19.81
C ARG A 55 10.74 -54.07 -18.38
N LEU A 56 11.34 -55.25 -18.23
CA LEU A 56 12.00 -55.69 -17.00
C LEU A 56 13.33 -54.94 -16.80
N LEU A 57 13.99 -55.22 -15.68
CA LEU A 57 15.34 -54.72 -15.40
C LEU A 57 16.33 -55.13 -16.50
N GLU A 58 17.26 -54.22 -16.80
CA GLU A 58 18.38 -54.50 -17.69
C GLU A 58 19.13 -55.76 -17.24
N LEU A 59 19.38 -56.66 -18.20
CA LEU A 59 20.20 -57.85 -17.99
C LEU A 59 21.66 -57.44 -17.85
N LEU A 60 22.40 -58.18 -17.03
CA LEU A 60 23.83 -57.98 -16.85
C LEU A 60 24.60 -58.24 -18.16
N PRO A 61 25.73 -57.54 -18.43
CA PRO A 61 26.44 -57.65 -19.70
C PRO A 61 26.83 -59.07 -20.10
N GLY A 62 26.33 -59.56 -21.23
CA GLY A 62 26.55 -60.93 -21.72
C GLY A 62 25.91 -62.03 -20.87
N LYS A 63 24.94 -61.69 -20.00
CA LYS A 63 24.30 -62.61 -19.05
C LYS A 63 22.77 -62.63 -19.19
N ASN A 64 22.13 -63.65 -18.65
CA ASN A 64 20.67 -63.86 -18.65
C ASN A 64 19.96 -63.38 -17.37
N TRP A 65 20.71 -62.90 -16.37
CA TRP A 65 20.15 -62.40 -15.12
C TRP A 65 20.26 -60.89 -15.02
N ASN A 66 19.34 -60.25 -14.30
CA ASN A 66 19.50 -58.88 -13.81
C ASN A 66 20.19 -58.83 -12.43
N TYR A 67 20.53 -57.64 -11.96
CA TYR A 67 21.27 -57.46 -10.70
C TYR A 67 20.48 -57.91 -9.45
N LEU A 68 19.14 -57.81 -9.43
CA LEU A 68 18.32 -58.30 -8.31
C LEU A 68 18.22 -59.83 -8.29
N GLN A 69 18.11 -60.47 -9.47
CA GLN A 69 18.15 -61.92 -9.59
C GLN A 69 19.51 -62.47 -9.16
N TRP A 70 20.59 -61.81 -9.57
CA TRP A 70 21.93 -62.15 -9.12
C TRP A 70 22.06 -62.04 -7.60
N LEU A 71 21.58 -60.95 -6.99
CA LEU A 71 21.60 -60.77 -5.53
C LEU A 71 20.75 -61.81 -4.78
N ALA A 72 19.60 -62.20 -5.31
CA ALA A 72 18.75 -63.22 -4.70
C ALA A 72 19.38 -64.63 -4.76
N GLN A 73 20.05 -64.96 -5.87
CA GLN A 73 20.48 -66.32 -6.19
C GLN A 73 21.99 -66.59 -5.98
N SER A 74 22.80 -65.56 -5.69
CA SER A 74 24.24 -65.70 -5.46
C SER A 74 24.60 -66.12 -4.04
N ASP A 75 25.80 -66.71 -3.92
CA ASP A 75 26.43 -67.08 -2.65
C ASP A 75 26.80 -65.84 -1.83
N ILE A 76 26.64 -65.94 -0.51
CA ILE A 76 26.90 -64.84 0.43
C ILE A 76 28.32 -64.28 0.29
N GLU A 77 29.33 -65.14 0.17
CA GLU A 77 30.73 -64.72 0.06
C GLU A 77 31.00 -63.82 -1.14
N ARG A 78 30.31 -64.07 -2.25
CA ARG A 78 30.47 -63.31 -3.48
C ARG A 78 29.79 -61.96 -3.40
N ILE A 79 28.59 -61.91 -2.83
CA ILE A 79 27.88 -60.65 -2.58
C ILE A 79 28.69 -59.78 -1.60
N TRP A 80 29.32 -60.40 -0.59
CA TRP A 80 30.10 -59.71 0.44
C TRP A 80 31.42 -59.14 -0.10
N LYS A 81 32.20 -59.94 -0.83
CA LYS A 81 33.52 -59.56 -1.36
C LYS A 81 33.48 -58.81 -2.69
N SER A 82 32.30 -58.57 -3.26
CA SER A 82 32.20 -57.83 -4.52
C SER A 82 32.33 -56.32 -4.30
N ASP A 83 33.51 -55.76 -4.55
CA ASP A 83 33.74 -54.30 -4.43
C ASP A 83 32.96 -53.48 -5.48
N ASN A 84 32.53 -54.11 -6.59
CA ASN A 84 31.75 -53.48 -7.67
C ASN A 84 30.71 -54.44 -8.30
N LEU A 85 30.10 -55.33 -7.50
CA LEU A 85 29.15 -56.35 -7.99
C LEU A 85 29.73 -57.21 -9.14
N ASN A 86 30.65 -58.13 -8.85
CA ASN A 86 31.22 -59.02 -9.87
C ASN A 86 30.22 -60.14 -10.25
N PHE A 87 29.83 -60.18 -11.53
CA PHE A 87 28.76 -61.04 -12.06
C PHE A 87 29.22 -62.34 -12.73
N ASP A 88 30.45 -62.79 -12.50
CA ASP A 88 31.04 -63.94 -13.20
C ASP A 88 30.16 -65.20 -13.22
N ASN A 89 29.39 -65.46 -12.16
CA ASN A 89 28.54 -66.66 -12.01
C ASN A 89 27.11 -66.52 -12.52
N ALA A 90 26.72 -65.34 -13.01
CA ALA A 90 25.45 -65.22 -13.71
C ALA A 90 25.47 -66.09 -14.99
N PRO A 91 24.38 -66.77 -15.36
CA PRO A 91 24.31 -67.57 -16.58
C PRO A 91 24.59 -66.71 -17.81
N ALA A 92 25.38 -67.22 -18.76
CA ALA A 92 25.63 -66.54 -20.03
C ALA A 92 24.33 -66.30 -20.79
N GLY A 93 24.23 -65.17 -21.48
CA GLY A 93 22.96 -64.70 -22.06
C GLY A 93 23.09 -63.56 -23.06
N GLU A 94 21.95 -63.04 -23.51
CA GLU A 94 21.87 -61.99 -24.55
C GLU A 94 22.01 -60.55 -24.02
N GLY A 95 22.44 -60.37 -22.77
CA GLY A 95 22.67 -59.03 -22.20
C GLY A 95 23.69 -58.22 -23.01
N ALA A 96 23.44 -56.92 -23.17
CA ALA A 96 24.30 -56.02 -23.95
C ALA A 96 25.73 -55.97 -23.39
N ILE A 97 26.74 -56.13 -24.24
CA ILE A 97 28.17 -56.28 -23.83
C ILE A 97 28.73 -54.99 -23.19
N ASP A 98 28.07 -53.85 -23.42
CA ASP A 98 28.65 -52.52 -23.20
C ASP A 98 28.02 -51.77 -22.00
N ASN A 99 26.96 -52.29 -21.37
CA ASN A 99 26.16 -51.56 -20.38
C ASN A 99 26.38 -52.00 -18.94
N ASN A 100 27.32 -51.36 -18.23
CA ASN A 100 27.54 -51.60 -16.80
C ASN A 100 26.73 -50.66 -15.87
N GLY A 101 25.86 -49.81 -16.45
CA GLY A 101 25.17 -48.73 -15.72
C GLY A 101 24.10 -49.20 -14.74
N ALA A 102 23.39 -50.29 -15.04
CA ALA A 102 22.32 -50.84 -14.20
C ALA A 102 22.80 -51.37 -12.84
N ALA A 103 23.95 -52.04 -12.81
CA ALA A 103 24.57 -52.55 -11.60
C ALA A 103 25.01 -51.44 -10.64
N SER A 104 25.35 -50.26 -11.19
CA SER A 104 25.70 -49.07 -10.41
C SER A 104 24.50 -48.22 -9.99
N SER A 105 23.27 -48.73 -10.12
CA SER A 105 22.06 -47.99 -9.76
C SER A 105 21.86 -47.89 -8.25
N LEU A 106 21.08 -46.89 -7.85
CA LEU A 106 20.75 -46.68 -6.44
C LEU A 106 20.02 -47.91 -5.84
N LEU A 107 19.09 -48.50 -6.59
CA LEU A 107 18.40 -49.72 -6.15
C LEU A 107 19.37 -50.89 -5.97
N ALA A 108 20.32 -51.09 -6.89
CA ALA A 108 21.31 -52.15 -6.78
C ALA A 108 22.17 -52.00 -5.51
N ALA A 109 22.62 -50.78 -5.21
CA ALA A 109 23.41 -50.49 -4.02
C ALA A 109 22.61 -50.74 -2.72
N LEU A 110 21.37 -50.26 -2.65
CA LEU A 110 20.50 -50.43 -1.48
C LEU A 110 20.11 -51.90 -1.27
N SER A 111 19.72 -52.60 -2.33
CA SER A 111 19.35 -54.02 -2.26
C SER A 111 20.55 -54.89 -1.85
N ARG A 112 21.75 -54.61 -2.36
CA ARG A 112 22.98 -55.29 -1.91
C ARG A 112 23.19 -55.08 -0.42
N GLN A 113 23.15 -53.82 0.04
CA GLN A 113 23.41 -53.51 1.45
C GLN A 113 22.38 -54.16 2.38
N ALA A 114 21.12 -54.17 1.96
CA ALA A 114 20.05 -54.77 2.73
C ALA A 114 20.28 -56.29 2.90
N ILE A 115 20.73 -57.01 1.85
CA ILE A 115 21.05 -58.45 1.95
C ILE A 115 22.26 -58.68 2.84
N LEU A 116 23.33 -57.89 2.69
CA LEU A 116 24.52 -58.01 3.52
C LEU A 116 24.16 -57.84 4.99
N ARG A 117 23.28 -56.88 5.29
CA ARG A 117 22.77 -56.65 6.63
C ARG A 117 21.95 -57.82 7.16
N ALA A 118 20.96 -58.30 6.40
CA ALA A 118 20.14 -59.44 6.80
C ALA A 118 20.98 -60.71 6.99
N THR A 119 21.98 -60.89 6.13
CA THR A 119 22.94 -62.00 6.23
C THR A 119 23.78 -61.89 7.49
N LEU A 120 24.30 -60.70 7.80
CA LEU A 120 25.02 -60.42 9.04
C LEU A 120 24.20 -60.79 10.27
N GLU A 121 22.94 -60.35 10.31
CA GLU A 121 22.05 -60.59 11.43
C GLU A 121 21.67 -62.06 11.58
N ALA A 122 21.29 -62.73 10.47
CA ALA A 122 21.00 -64.16 10.47
C ALA A 122 22.22 -64.99 10.89
N GLY A 123 23.40 -64.68 10.36
CA GLY A 123 24.65 -65.36 10.72
C GLY A 123 25.02 -65.19 12.19
N LEU A 124 24.92 -63.96 12.71
CA LEU A 124 25.22 -63.69 14.13
C LEU A 124 24.18 -64.26 15.09
N ARG A 125 22.90 -64.39 14.67
CA ARG A 125 21.89 -65.15 15.44
C ARG A 125 22.28 -66.63 15.61
N LEU A 126 23.00 -67.20 14.65
CA LEU A 126 23.49 -68.58 14.72
C LEU A 126 24.79 -68.70 15.54
N ALA A 127 25.69 -67.73 15.37
CA ALA A 127 27.04 -67.75 15.92
C ALA A 127 27.12 -67.32 17.39
N GLU A 128 26.26 -66.37 17.82
CA GLU A 128 26.28 -65.78 19.15
C GLU A 128 24.90 -65.90 19.83
N PRO A 129 24.73 -66.85 20.77
CA PRO A 129 23.46 -67.05 21.45
C PRO A 129 23.11 -65.92 22.43
N ASN A 130 24.11 -65.15 22.90
CA ASN A 130 23.86 -64.02 23.78
C ASN A 130 23.37 -62.80 22.97
N GLU A 131 22.14 -62.38 23.23
CA GLU A 131 21.49 -61.30 22.51
C GLU A 131 22.21 -59.95 22.64
N GLY A 132 22.75 -59.63 23.82
CA GLY A 132 23.52 -58.40 24.04
C GLY A 132 24.83 -58.38 23.26
N LEU A 133 25.57 -59.50 23.26
CA LEU A 133 26.80 -59.65 22.46
C LEU A 133 26.52 -59.63 20.96
N ARG A 134 25.40 -60.20 20.53
CA ARG A 134 24.94 -60.18 19.14
C ARG A 134 24.67 -58.75 18.66
N LEU A 135 23.98 -57.93 19.47
CA LEU A 135 23.72 -56.53 19.16
C LEU A 135 24.99 -55.68 19.11
N LEU A 136 25.99 -56.02 19.93
CA LEU A 136 27.30 -55.37 19.86
C LEU A 136 28.05 -55.77 18.60
N LYS A 137 28.06 -57.05 18.22
CA LYS A 137 28.74 -57.55 17.01
C LYS A 137 28.10 -57.11 15.68
N THR A 138 26.81 -56.74 15.69
CA THR A 138 26.11 -56.22 14.49
C THR A 138 26.34 -54.72 14.26
N LYS A 139 26.87 -53.97 15.22
CA LYS A 139 27.20 -52.55 15.01
C LYS A 139 28.37 -52.42 14.02
N ASP A 140 28.36 -51.34 13.25
CA ASP A 140 29.36 -51.11 12.20
C ASP A 140 30.55 -50.33 12.79
N PHE A 141 31.74 -50.95 12.84
CA PHE A 141 32.93 -50.38 13.47
C PHE A 141 34.02 -49.99 12.47
N GLU A 142 33.85 -50.35 11.19
CA GLU A 142 34.81 -50.08 10.11
C GLU A 142 35.09 -48.58 9.94
N LEU A 143 34.13 -47.73 10.33
CA LEU A 143 34.21 -46.26 10.26
C LEU A 143 34.72 -45.58 11.55
N GLU A 144 34.70 -46.26 12.70
CA GLU A 144 35.02 -45.65 13.99
C GLU A 144 36.45 -45.93 14.47
N HIS A 145 37.13 -46.97 13.95
CA HIS A 145 38.48 -47.35 14.35
C HIS A 145 39.36 -47.72 13.14
N LEU A 146 40.45 -46.97 12.95
CA LEU A 146 41.47 -47.18 11.90
C LEU A 146 42.59 -48.14 12.36
N GLU A 147 42.31 -49.09 13.25
CA GLU A 147 43.31 -50.04 13.77
C GLU A 147 43.19 -51.41 13.08
N GLU A 148 44.32 -52.01 12.69
CA GLU A 148 44.38 -53.29 11.94
C GLU A 148 44.14 -54.55 12.82
N GLY A 149 43.54 -54.44 14.01
CA GLY A 149 43.40 -55.55 14.97
C GLY A 149 42.02 -55.66 15.65
N PRO A 150 41.70 -56.82 16.28
CA PRO A 150 40.43 -57.03 16.98
C PRO A 150 40.28 -56.05 18.15
N ILE A 151 39.18 -55.32 18.16
CA ILE A 151 38.87 -54.30 19.17
C ILE A 151 38.50 -55.01 20.47
N LYS A 152 39.34 -54.88 21.49
CA LYS A 152 39.08 -55.42 22.83
C LYS A 152 38.35 -54.40 23.67
N VAL A 153 37.05 -54.62 23.91
CA VAL A 153 36.22 -53.73 24.72
C VAL A 153 35.98 -54.34 26.09
N ASN A 154 36.44 -53.66 27.15
CA ASN A 154 36.07 -54.02 28.51
C ASN A 154 34.73 -53.38 28.88
N LEU A 155 33.67 -54.20 28.86
CA LEU A 155 32.29 -53.76 29.05
C LEU A 155 32.01 -53.29 30.48
N ALA A 156 32.80 -53.73 31.48
CA ALA A 156 32.64 -53.31 32.87
C ALA A 156 33.13 -51.88 33.15
N THR A 157 33.97 -51.31 32.26
CA THR A 157 34.62 -50.01 32.46
C THR A 157 34.15 -48.95 31.47
N LEU A 158 32.97 -49.11 30.88
CA LEU A 158 32.41 -48.18 29.91
C LEU A 158 32.01 -46.84 30.58
N SER A 159 32.85 -45.82 30.40
CA SER A 159 32.58 -44.43 30.84
C SER A 159 31.41 -43.77 30.08
N ALA A 160 30.44 -43.21 30.80
CA ALA A 160 29.31 -42.48 30.24
C ALA A 160 29.68 -41.15 29.54
N THR A 161 30.93 -40.69 29.64
CA THR A 161 31.39 -39.47 28.97
C THR A 161 32.01 -39.73 27.60
N ASN A 162 32.46 -40.96 27.34
CA ASN A 162 33.01 -41.35 26.04
C ASN A 162 31.87 -41.65 25.06
N HIS A 163 31.88 -41.02 23.89
CA HIS A 163 30.80 -41.15 22.90
C HIS A 163 30.61 -42.58 22.39
N LEU A 164 31.71 -43.33 22.19
CA LEU A 164 31.65 -44.75 21.82
C LEU A 164 30.98 -45.57 22.93
N HIS A 165 31.38 -45.32 24.17
CA HIS A 165 30.81 -46.01 25.33
C HIS A 165 29.33 -45.65 25.55
N LYS A 166 28.90 -44.42 25.25
CA LYS A 166 27.48 -44.04 25.31
C LYS A 166 26.60 -44.87 24.37
N LEU A 167 27.14 -45.32 23.24
CA LEU A 167 26.41 -46.17 22.30
C LEU A 167 26.28 -47.61 22.79
N TYR A 168 27.28 -48.15 23.50
CA TYR A 168 27.29 -49.53 23.98
C TYR A 168 26.69 -49.70 25.37
N LYS A 169 26.83 -48.69 26.22
CA LYS A 169 26.42 -48.71 27.63
C LYS A 169 24.94 -49.09 27.83
N PRO A 170 23.97 -48.59 27.05
CA PRO A 170 22.57 -49.02 27.17
C PRO A 170 22.36 -50.51 26.93
N ILE A 171 23.08 -51.10 25.96
CA ILE A 171 23.00 -52.53 25.64
C ILE A 171 23.68 -53.34 26.75
N VAL A 172 24.86 -52.89 27.21
CA VAL A 172 25.62 -53.53 28.27
C VAL A 172 24.87 -53.53 29.60
N ASP A 173 24.29 -52.40 29.97
CA ASP A 173 23.50 -52.23 31.20
C ASP A 173 22.19 -53.05 31.12
N LYS A 174 21.55 -53.13 29.94
CA LYS A 174 20.32 -53.92 29.75
C LYS A 174 20.54 -55.43 29.82
N PHE A 175 21.64 -55.93 29.26
CA PHE A 175 21.95 -57.37 29.21
C PHE A 175 22.96 -57.81 30.28
N ASN A 176 23.32 -56.93 31.23
CA ASN A 176 24.29 -57.18 32.30
C ASN A 176 25.60 -57.82 31.81
N LEU A 177 26.16 -57.28 30.72
CA LEU A 177 27.38 -57.82 30.12
C LEU A 177 28.62 -57.38 30.91
N THR A 178 29.36 -58.32 31.47
CA THR A 178 30.48 -58.03 32.39
C THR A 178 31.85 -58.48 31.86
N GLY A 179 31.88 -59.24 30.76
CA GLY A 179 33.11 -59.77 30.15
C GLY A 179 33.77 -58.81 29.15
N THR A 180 35.08 -58.97 28.93
CA THR A 180 35.77 -58.32 27.81
C THR A 180 35.38 -59.00 26.50
N VAL A 181 35.02 -58.21 25.49
CA VAL A 181 34.55 -58.70 24.19
C VAL A 181 35.52 -58.27 23.11
N ASN A 182 35.86 -59.21 22.23
CA ASN A 182 36.64 -58.92 21.03
C ASN A 182 35.68 -58.70 19.86
N LEU A 183 35.74 -57.52 19.26
CA LEU A 183 34.98 -57.16 18.07
C LEU A 183 35.94 -57.11 16.89
N GLU A 184 35.65 -57.89 15.85
CA GLU A 184 36.41 -57.86 14.60
C GLU A 184 36.05 -56.60 13.81
N PRO A 185 37.04 -55.81 13.35
CA PRO A 185 36.81 -54.67 12.46
C PRO A 185 36.16 -55.10 11.14
N ASP A 186 36.70 -56.15 10.50
CA ASP A 186 36.07 -56.77 9.33
C ASP A 186 35.02 -57.81 9.75
N ARG A 187 33.76 -57.52 9.45
CA ARG A 187 32.63 -58.38 9.81
C ARG A 187 32.61 -59.69 9.00
N TRP A 188 33.27 -59.77 7.85
CA TRP A 188 33.40 -61.02 7.10
C TRP A 188 34.15 -62.10 7.90
N VAL A 189 35.03 -61.69 8.80
CA VAL A 189 35.78 -62.60 9.69
C VAL A 189 34.82 -63.50 10.47
N TYR A 190 33.65 -63.01 10.89
CA TYR A 190 32.65 -63.84 11.57
C TYR A 190 32.10 -64.97 10.69
N PHE A 191 32.05 -64.79 9.37
CA PHE A 191 31.52 -65.75 8.40
C PHE A 191 32.55 -66.82 7.97
N THR A 192 33.84 -66.54 8.15
CA THR A 192 34.94 -67.48 7.87
C THR A 192 35.21 -68.45 9.02
N LYS A 193 34.69 -68.17 10.22
CA LYS A 193 34.81 -69.03 11.41
C LYS A 193 33.83 -70.20 11.36
N LYS A 194 34.17 -71.28 12.09
CA LYS A 194 33.28 -72.43 12.33
C LYS A 194 32.62 -72.28 13.69
N TYR A 195 31.34 -72.66 13.79
CA TYR A 195 30.59 -72.62 15.04
C TYR A 195 29.98 -74.00 15.31
N ASN A 196 29.61 -74.26 16.57
CA ASN A 196 29.12 -75.58 16.99
C ASN A 196 27.92 -76.08 16.15
N ARG A 197 27.04 -75.18 15.70
CA ARG A 197 25.86 -75.52 14.87
C ARG A 197 26.17 -75.70 13.39
N THR A 198 27.35 -75.28 12.91
CA THR A 198 27.75 -75.36 11.50
C THR A 198 28.54 -76.63 11.16
N GLY A 199 28.91 -77.43 12.17
CA GLY A 199 29.68 -78.67 11.99
C GLY A 199 31.06 -78.41 11.36
N ALA A 200 31.40 -79.15 10.29
CA ALA A 200 32.69 -79.01 9.61
C ALA A 200 32.78 -77.78 8.69
N LEU A 201 31.66 -77.09 8.44
CA LEU A 201 31.54 -75.98 7.50
C LEU A 201 31.78 -74.63 8.20
N THR A 202 32.27 -73.66 7.43
CA THR A 202 32.28 -72.25 7.83
C THR A 202 30.85 -71.71 7.84
N LEU A 203 30.59 -70.65 8.61
CA LEU A 203 29.26 -70.08 8.75
C LEU A 203 28.64 -69.69 7.40
N SER A 204 29.40 -69.04 6.52
CA SER A 204 28.91 -68.71 5.16
C SER A 204 28.51 -69.97 4.38
N LYS A 205 29.38 -70.99 4.31
CA LYS A 205 29.08 -72.23 3.55
C LYS A 205 27.91 -73.00 4.14
N TRP A 206 27.75 -72.97 5.46
CA TRP A 206 26.61 -73.59 6.12
C TRP A 206 25.30 -72.86 5.79
N MET A 207 25.31 -71.52 5.81
CA MET A 207 24.14 -70.72 5.44
C MET A 207 23.74 -70.91 3.98
N ASP A 208 24.71 -70.92 3.06
CA ASP A 208 24.47 -71.19 1.64
C ASP A 208 23.85 -72.58 1.42
N GLN A 209 24.34 -73.61 2.12
CA GLN A 209 23.74 -74.96 2.07
C GLN A 209 22.36 -75.05 2.70
N ALA A 210 22.12 -74.33 3.81
CA ALA A 210 20.85 -74.35 4.50
C ALA A 210 19.75 -73.59 3.72
N MET A 211 20.10 -72.54 2.97
CA MET A 211 19.19 -71.89 2.02
C MET A 211 18.82 -72.80 0.83
N ALA A 212 19.72 -73.69 0.41
CA ALA A 212 19.47 -74.62 -0.70
C ALA A 212 18.69 -75.88 -0.30
N ASN A 213 18.45 -76.10 1.00
CA ASN A 213 17.81 -77.31 1.52
C ASN A 213 16.39 -77.01 2.06
N GLU A 214 15.37 -77.59 1.43
CA GLU A 214 13.95 -77.40 1.80
C GLU A 214 13.61 -77.84 3.23
N ALA A 215 14.40 -78.72 3.86
CA ALA A 215 14.17 -79.11 5.25
C ALA A 215 14.68 -78.06 6.25
N LEU A 216 15.68 -77.25 5.86
CA LEU A 216 16.33 -76.23 6.70
C LEU A 216 15.81 -74.81 6.42
N SER A 217 15.07 -74.61 5.33
CA SER A 217 14.45 -73.33 4.97
C SER A 217 13.42 -72.82 5.99
N ASN A 218 12.86 -73.72 6.80
CA ASN A 218 11.95 -73.38 7.91
C ASN A 218 12.66 -73.00 9.22
N ASP A 219 13.99 -73.00 9.26
CA ASP A 219 14.74 -72.54 10.45
C ASP A 219 14.48 -71.04 10.67
N PRO A 220 13.98 -70.61 11.85
CA PRO A 220 13.69 -69.20 12.14
C PRO A 220 14.88 -68.26 11.94
N VAL A 221 16.11 -68.81 11.99
CA VAL A 221 17.35 -68.03 11.81
C VAL A 221 17.58 -67.63 10.35
N ILE A 222 17.23 -68.50 9.40
CA ILE A 222 17.47 -68.26 7.95
C ILE A 222 16.21 -67.80 7.24
N LYS A 223 15.03 -68.05 7.82
CA LYS A 223 13.74 -67.63 7.27
C LYS A 223 13.70 -66.16 6.89
N ASP A 224 14.17 -65.26 7.76
CA ASP A 224 14.20 -63.81 7.48
C ASP A 224 15.06 -63.47 6.24
N LEU A 225 16.17 -64.18 6.06
CA LEU A 225 17.05 -64.03 4.90
C LEU A 225 16.40 -64.62 3.63
N LEU A 226 15.66 -65.72 3.77
CA LEU A 226 14.92 -66.37 2.68
C LEU A 226 13.73 -65.51 2.22
N ASP A 227 12.98 -64.93 3.15
CA ASP A 227 11.89 -64.00 2.88
C ASP A 227 12.42 -62.75 2.15
N MET A 228 13.58 -62.26 2.56
CA MET A 228 14.24 -61.16 1.87
C MET A 228 14.67 -61.53 0.44
N LYS A 229 15.30 -62.69 0.24
CA LYS A 229 15.64 -63.17 -1.10
C LYS A 229 14.40 -63.38 -1.98
N THR A 230 13.30 -63.85 -1.39
CA THR A 230 12.00 -64.01 -2.06
C THR A 230 11.39 -62.66 -2.44
N ALA A 231 11.53 -61.64 -1.58
CA ALA A 231 11.11 -60.27 -1.89
C ALA A 231 11.93 -59.71 -3.06
N LEU A 232 13.24 -59.93 -3.09
CA LEU A 232 14.11 -59.50 -4.20
C LEU A 232 13.79 -60.22 -5.50
N ASP A 233 13.52 -61.53 -5.46
CA ASP A 233 13.06 -62.29 -6.62
C ASP A 233 11.71 -61.75 -7.14
N SER A 234 10.80 -61.40 -6.22
CA SER A 234 9.51 -60.79 -6.56
C SER A 234 9.68 -59.41 -7.20
N LEU A 235 10.56 -58.57 -6.65
CA LEU A 235 10.90 -57.26 -7.22
C LEU A 235 11.57 -57.40 -8.59
N SER A 236 12.40 -58.42 -8.78
CA SER A 236 13.11 -58.63 -10.05
C SER A 236 12.21 -58.90 -11.26
N LYS A 237 10.96 -59.32 -11.00
CA LYS A 237 9.94 -59.61 -12.02
C LYS A 237 9.06 -58.41 -12.34
N LEU A 238 9.23 -57.29 -11.64
CA LEU A 238 8.46 -56.08 -11.89
C LEU A 238 9.07 -55.25 -13.03
N PRO A 239 8.23 -54.55 -13.81
CA PRO A 239 8.72 -53.60 -14.79
C PRO A 239 9.58 -52.50 -14.17
N ALA A 240 10.59 -52.04 -14.90
CA ALA A 240 11.53 -51.02 -14.43
C ALA A 240 10.82 -49.73 -14.02
N ALA A 241 9.78 -49.31 -14.74
CA ALA A 241 8.97 -48.13 -14.38
C ALA A 241 8.14 -48.31 -13.10
N ARG A 242 7.79 -49.55 -12.73
CA ARG A 242 7.06 -49.84 -11.50
C ARG A 242 7.99 -49.88 -10.30
N LEU A 243 9.18 -50.45 -10.48
CA LEU A 243 10.25 -50.42 -9.48
C LEU A 243 10.70 -48.99 -9.19
N GLU A 244 10.80 -48.14 -10.21
CA GLU A 244 11.14 -46.73 -10.03
C GLU A 244 10.11 -46.01 -9.16
N ARG A 245 8.81 -46.21 -9.42
CA ARG A 245 7.73 -45.66 -8.59
C ARG A 245 7.75 -46.18 -7.16
N LEU A 246 7.90 -47.50 -6.96
CA LEU A 246 7.93 -48.08 -5.63
C LEU A 246 9.15 -47.60 -4.82
N LEU A 247 10.31 -47.53 -5.47
CA LEU A 247 11.52 -46.98 -4.85
C LEU A 247 11.38 -45.49 -4.57
N GLY A 248 10.79 -44.74 -5.51
CA GLY A 248 10.50 -43.32 -5.38
C GLY A 248 9.54 -43.04 -4.23
N GLU A 249 8.43 -43.78 -4.13
CA GLU A 249 7.46 -43.69 -3.02
C GLU A 249 8.10 -44.05 -1.68
N HIS A 250 8.95 -45.08 -1.66
CA HIS A 250 9.68 -45.46 -0.45
C HIS A 250 10.70 -44.39 -0.03
N ALA A 251 11.49 -43.88 -0.97
CA ALA A 251 12.45 -42.81 -0.73
C ALA A 251 11.75 -41.49 -0.34
N ASP A 252 10.60 -41.19 -0.93
CA ASP A 252 9.77 -40.02 -0.62
C ASP A 252 9.20 -40.11 0.80
N LEU A 253 8.73 -41.30 1.21
CA LEU A 253 8.28 -41.57 2.57
C LEU A 253 9.44 -41.37 3.58
N CYS A 254 10.62 -41.92 3.29
CA CYS A 254 11.81 -41.79 4.12
C CYS A 254 12.38 -40.36 4.11
N SER A 255 12.16 -39.59 3.04
CA SER A 255 12.58 -38.20 2.92
C SER A 255 11.66 -37.28 3.72
N HIS A 256 10.34 -37.35 3.54
CA HIS A 256 9.44 -36.28 4.00
C HIS A 256 8.51 -36.64 5.17
N ARG A 257 8.45 -37.92 5.59
CA ARG A 257 7.49 -38.43 6.60
C ARG A 257 8.14 -39.35 7.64
N LEU A 258 9.19 -38.85 8.31
CA LEU A 258 9.87 -39.56 9.41
C LEU A 258 8.91 -40.10 10.49
N ASP A 259 7.80 -39.40 10.73
CA ASP A 259 6.76 -39.80 11.68
C ASP A 259 5.92 -41.01 11.23
N ALA A 260 5.69 -41.17 9.93
CA ALA A 260 4.99 -42.33 9.38
C ALA A 260 5.86 -43.59 9.52
N TRP A 261 7.17 -43.42 9.39
CA TRP A 261 8.14 -44.47 9.65
C TRP A 261 8.16 -44.87 11.13
N MET A 262 8.23 -43.90 12.06
CA MET A 262 8.13 -44.16 13.50
C MET A 262 6.77 -44.80 13.90
N GLY A 263 5.68 -44.40 13.24
CA GLY A 263 4.34 -44.96 13.44
C GLY A 263 4.20 -46.42 12.99
N GLY A 264 5.03 -46.88 12.04
CA GLY A 264 5.08 -48.29 11.63
C GLY A 264 5.45 -49.23 12.78
N ILE A 265 6.34 -48.79 13.68
CA ILE A 265 6.74 -49.54 14.89
C ILE A 265 5.54 -49.69 15.86
N LEU A 266 4.74 -48.63 16.02
CA LEU A 266 3.52 -48.66 16.83
C LEU A 266 2.48 -49.62 16.23
N HIS A 267 2.30 -49.60 14.91
CA HIS A 267 1.37 -50.48 14.20
C HIS A 267 1.78 -51.95 14.32
N GLN A 268 3.06 -52.25 14.11
CA GLN A 268 3.61 -53.60 14.30
C GLN A 268 3.41 -54.10 15.74
N ARG A 269 3.58 -53.22 16.74
CA ARG A 269 3.37 -53.56 18.15
C ARG A 269 1.90 -53.81 18.47
N LEU A 270 1.01 -53.00 17.90
CA LEU A 270 -0.44 -53.16 18.01
C LEU A 270 -0.90 -54.49 17.39
N GLU A 271 -0.39 -54.86 16.22
CA GLU A 271 -0.67 -56.16 15.59
C GLU A 271 -0.20 -57.33 16.48
N LYS A 272 1.01 -57.24 17.02
CA LYS A 272 1.54 -58.25 17.97
C LYS A 272 0.67 -58.38 19.22
N GLN A 273 0.23 -57.27 19.81
CA GLN A 273 -0.64 -57.31 20.99
C GLN A 273 -2.04 -57.85 20.66
N ARG A 274 -2.61 -57.50 19.50
CA ARG A 274 -3.89 -58.03 19.01
C ARG A 274 -3.84 -59.54 18.77
N ALA A 275 -2.70 -60.06 18.31
CA ALA A 275 -2.49 -61.50 18.14
C ALA A 275 -2.44 -62.27 19.48
N VAL A 276 -2.07 -61.60 20.58
CA VAL A 276 -1.93 -62.22 21.92
C VAL A 276 -3.21 -62.07 22.78
N LYS A 277 -3.87 -60.91 22.74
CA LYS A 277 -5.16 -60.65 23.40
C LYS A 277 -6.05 -59.78 22.50
N PRO A 278 -7.03 -60.37 21.79
CA PRO A 278 -7.85 -59.64 20.82
C PRO A 278 -8.94 -58.73 21.43
N GLU A 279 -9.15 -58.75 22.75
CA GLU A 279 -10.24 -58.00 23.41
C GLU A 279 -9.73 -56.88 24.32
N GLY A 280 -10.24 -55.66 24.11
CA GLY A 280 -10.04 -54.49 24.98
C GLY A 280 -9.49 -53.25 24.26
N VAL A 281 -10.38 -52.35 23.83
CA VAL A 281 -10.02 -51.00 23.36
C VAL A 281 -10.56 -50.00 24.37
N ASN A 282 -9.68 -49.23 25.03
CA ASN A 282 -10.09 -48.17 25.94
C ASN A 282 -9.95 -46.82 25.22
N LEU A 283 -11.08 -46.13 25.03
CA LEU A 283 -11.19 -44.89 24.26
C LEU A 283 -11.27 -43.68 25.19
N GLY A 284 -10.45 -42.66 24.92
CA GLY A 284 -10.59 -41.31 25.48
C GLY A 284 -10.46 -40.28 24.36
N ALA A 285 -11.22 -39.18 24.44
CA ALA A 285 -11.24 -38.13 23.42
C ALA A 285 -10.85 -36.77 24.01
N PHE A 286 -9.94 -36.07 23.33
CA PHE A 286 -9.75 -34.63 23.45
C PHE A 286 -9.22 -34.10 22.11
N GLY A 287 -9.43 -32.83 21.78
CA GLY A 287 -9.02 -32.26 20.48
C GLY A 287 -8.45 -30.85 20.60
N TYR A 288 -7.46 -30.55 19.75
CA TYR A 288 -6.99 -29.19 19.48
C TYR A 288 -6.87 -28.98 17.97
N LEU A 289 -7.24 -27.79 17.50
CA LEU A 289 -7.14 -27.38 16.10
C LEU A 289 -6.07 -26.29 15.98
N LEU A 290 -4.96 -26.58 15.30
CA LEU A 290 -3.88 -25.63 15.01
C LEU A 290 -3.32 -25.86 13.60
N GLY A 291 -3.01 -24.77 12.88
CA GLY A 291 -2.19 -24.81 11.65
C GLY A 291 -2.84 -25.31 10.36
N LEU A 292 -4.04 -24.87 10.02
CA LEU A 292 -4.66 -25.11 8.70
C LEU A 292 -3.78 -24.59 7.54
N LYS A 293 -3.63 -25.38 6.47
CA LYS A 293 -2.97 -24.99 5.20
C LYS A 293 -3.72 -25.52 3.96
N PRO A 294 -3.59 -24.89 2.78
CA PRO A 294 -4.31 -25.28 1.56
C PRO A 294 -3.71 -26.52 0.89
N ASN A 295 -4.56 -27.30 0.21
CA ASN A 295 -4.17 -28.51 -0.51
C ASN A 295 -3.45 -28.16 -1.84
N ALA A 296 -2.36 -28.87 -2.18
CA ALA A 296 -1.61 -28.64 -3.41
C ALA A 296 -2.31 -29.25 -4.65
N ARG A 297 -2.24 -28.51 -5.77
CA ARG A 297 -2.82 -28.85 -7.09
C ARG A 297 -2.33 -30.20 -7.62
N ARG A 298 -3.21 -30.99 -8.25
CA ARG A 298 -2.85 -32.12 -9.13
C ARG A 298 -3.15 -31.80 -10.60
N ALA A 299 -2.32 -32.38 -11.47
CA ALA A 299 -2.09 -32.06 -12.88
C ALA A 299 -3.28 -32.32 -13.84
N VAL A 300 -3.28 -31.58 -14.95
CA VAL A 300 -4.27 -31.64 -16.04
C VAL A 300 -3.65 -32.31 -17.28
N VAL A 301 -4.46 -33.06 -18.02
CA VAL A 301 -4.18 -33.65 -19.33
C VAL A 301 -4.43 -32.62 -20.44
N ILE A 302 -3.48 -32.49 -21.37
CA ILE A 302 -3.55 -31.62 -22.55
C ILE A 302 -4.27 -32.36 -23.69
N VAL A 303 -5.24 -31.71 -24.34
CA VAL A 303 -5.77 -32.13 -25.64
C VAL A 303 -5.38 -31.07 -26.66
N ALA A 304 -4.67 -31.48 -27.72
CA ALA A 304 -4.22 -30.60 -28.78
C ALA A 304 -5.30 -30.47 -29.87
N GLU A 305 -5.63 -29.25 -30.28
CA GLU A 305 -6.44 -28.99 -31.48
C GLU A 305 -5.63 -28.20 -32.52
N ASN A 306 -5.79 -28.55 -33.80
CA ASN A 306 -5.09 -27.90 -34.90
C ASN A 306 -5.84 -26.63 -35.36
N PRO A 307 -5.13 -25.52 -35.62
CA PRO A 307 -5.75 -24.29 -36.08
C PRO A 307 -6.31 -24.42 -37.51
N ALA A 308 -7.48 -23.83 -37.77
CA ALA A 308 -8.09 -23.76 -39.09
C ALA A 308 -7.84 -22.39 -39.75
N TYR A 309 -7.53 -22.41 -41.05
CA TYR A 309 -7.28 -21.20 -41.86
C TYR A 309 -8.59 -20.62 -42.39
N VAL A 310 -8.79 -19.31 -42.21
CA VAL A 310 -9.92 -18.57 -42.81
C VAL A 310 -9.41 -17.29 -43.48
N PRO A 311 -9.71 -17.05 -44.77
CA PRO A 311 -9.28 -15.85 -45.48
C PRO A 311 -10.01 -14.59 -44.99
N PHE A 312 -9.30 -13.46 -45.02
CA PHE A 312 -9.81 -12.14 -44.63
C PHE A 312 -10.94 -11.68 -45.56
N SER A 313 -12.09 -11.28 -45.00
CA SER A 313 -13.26 -10.81 -45.74
C SER A 313 -13.97 -9.69 -44.97
N ALA A 314 -14.71 -8.84 -45.68
CA ALA A 314 -15.49 -7.75 -45.07
C ALA A 314 -16.51 -8.23 -44.02
N ALA A 315 -17.00 -9.47 -44.14
CA ALA A 315 -17.93 -10.06 -43.18
C ALA A 315 -17.25 -10.49 -41.86
N ASN A 316 -15.91 -10.54 -41.83
CA ASN A 316 -15.13 -11.10 -40.73
C ASN A 316 -14.31 -10.02 -40.01
N ILE A 317 -14.41 -8.76 -40.48
CA ILE A 317 -13.54 -7.65 -40.07
C ILE A 317 -13.74 -7.25 -38.62
N GLU A 318 -14.96 -7.41 -38.08
CA GLU A 318 -15.27 -7.12 -36.68
C GLU A 318 -14.93 -8.26 -35.71
N LEU A 319 -14.67 -9.47 -36.24
CA LEU A 319 -14.30 -10.65 -35.45
C LEU A 319 -12.76 -10.84 -35.37
N ALA A 320 -11.98 -10.01 -36.06
CA ALA A 320 -10.54 -10.09 -36.10
C ALA A 320 -9.90 -9.37 -34.90
N ALA A 321 -9.34 -10.13 -33.95
CA ALA A 321 -8.54 -9.56 -32.88
C ALA A 321 -7.12 -9.20 -33.37
N ILE A 322 -6.69 -8.00 -32.98
CA ILE A 322 -5.40 -7.27 -33.14
C ILE A 322 -4.19 -8.10 -33.65
N PRO A 323 -3.40 -7.61 -34.64
CA PRO A 323 -2.18 -8.29 -35.09
C PRO A 323 -1.12 -8.38 -33.98
N ALA A 324 -0.56 -9.56 -33.77
CA ALA A 324 0.31 -9.91 -32.63
C ALA A 324 1.76 -9.37 -32.68
N ALA A 325 2.10 -8.41 -33.54
CA ALA A 325 3.48 -7.97 -33.74
C ALA A 325 3.74 -6.52 -33.30
N ASN A 326 4.74 -6.32 -32.43
CA ASN A 326 5.36 -5.02 -32.21
C ASN A 326 6.25 -4.67 -33.42
N PHE A 327 5.72 -3.83 -34.31
CA PHE A 327 6.36 -3.46 -35.58
C PHE A 327 7.73 -2.78 -35.43
N THR A 328 8.02 -2.19 -34.27
CA THR A 328 9.31 -1.54 -34.00
C THR A 328 10.42 -2.57 -33.82
N ALA A 329 10.15 -3.67 -33.10
CA ALA A 329 11.09 -4.77 -32.92
C ALA A 329 11.24 -5.63 -34.19
N ALA A 330 10.18 -5.74 -35.00
CA ALA A 330 10.20 -6.48 -36.27
C ALA A 330 11.02 -5.76 -37.35
N ARG A 331 10.89 -4.43 -37.47
CA ARG A 331 11.74 -3.62 -38.37
C ARG A 331 13.22 -3.71 -38.00
N GLN A 332 13.55 -3.74 -36.71
CA GLN A 332 14.93 -3.92 -36.24
C GLN A 332 15.53 -5.29 -36.57
N LYS A 333 14.70 -6.31 -36.84
CA LYS A 333 15.13 -7.65 -37.29
C LYS A 333 15.00 -7.87 -38.81
N GLY A 334 14.78 -6.80 -39.58
CA GLY A 334 14.74 -6.84 -41.05
C GLY A 334 13.40 -7.21 -41.67
N PHE A 335 12.30 -7.19 -40.90
CA PHE A 335 10.97 -7.42 -41.43
C PHE A 335 10.41 -6.13 -42.06
N ASP A 336 10.15 -6.17 -43.37
CA ASP A 336 9.56 -5.06 -44.14
C ASP A 336 8.03 -5.21 -44.18
N PRO A 337 7.27 -4.39 -43.40
CA PRO A 337 5.82 -4.54 -43.29
C PRO A 337 5.07 -4.24 -44.59
N ASP A 338 5.67 -3.53 -45.54
CA ASP A 338 5.01 -3.17 -46.80
C ASP A 338 5.07 -4.31 -47.84
N LYS A 339 5.91 -5.32 -47.63
CA LYS A 339 6.13 -6.44 -48.58
C LYS A 339 5.61 -7.80 -48.12
N ASN A 340 5.30 -7.95 -46.83
CA ASN A 340 5.04 -9.26 -46.21
C ASN A 340 3.65 -9.36 -45.56
N TRP A 341 2.73 -8.45 -45.88
CA TRP A 341 1.37 -8.40 -45.31
C TRP A 341 0.54 -9.65 -45.65
N ASP A 342 0.77 -10.21 -46.83
CA ASP A 342 0.16 -11.45 -47.33
C ASP A 342 0.49 -12.69 -46.48
N ARG A 343 1.46 -12.63 -45.56
CA ARG A 343 1.85 -13.72 -44.67
C ARG A 343 1.43 -13.54 -43.19
N ALA A 344 0.63 -12.52 -42.89
CA ALA A 344 0.13 -12.31 -41.54
C ALA A 344 -1.00 -13.30 -41.20
N PHE A 345 -0.83 -14.08 -40.13
CA PHE A 345 -1.84 -15.03 -39.65
C PHE A 345 -2.84 -14.35 -38.72
N PHE A 346 -4.13 -14.71 -38.84
CA PHE A 346 -5.20 -14.29 -37.95
C PHE A 346 -5.87 -15.53 -37.34
N TYR A 347 -5.91 -15.62 -36.01
CA TYR A 347 -6.63 -16.67 -35.30
C TYR A 347 -8.10 -16.29 -35.16
N ILE A 348 -9.00 -17.15 -35.63
CA ILE A 348 -10.46 -17.00 -35.48
C ILE A 348 -10.98 -18.19 -34.70
N GLY A 349 -11.14 -18.03 -33.39
CA GLY A 349 -11.90 -18.96 -32.53
C GLY A 349 -13.34 -18.45 -32.35
N THR A 350 -14.29 -19.35 -32.08
CA THR A 350 -15.72 -19.00 -31.91
C THR A 350 -16.08 -18.45 -30.53
N THR A 351 -15.11 -18.34 -29.61
CA THR A 351 -15.28 -17.81 -28.25
C THR A 351 -14.42 -16.57 -28.04
N ALA A 352 -15.05 -15.46 -27.62
CA ALA A 352 -14.46 -14.11 -27.53
C ALA A 352 -13.38 -13.92 -26.44
N ASP A 353 -12.92 -14.99 -25.77
CA ASP A 353 -11.82 -14.92 -24.81
C ASP A 353 -11.17 -16.30 -24.63
N PRO A 354 -10.04 -16.61 -25.29
CA PRO A 354 -9.45 -17.92 -25.15
C PRO A 354 -8.28 -17.99 -24.18
N GLY A 355 -7.85 -16.88 -23.56
CA GLY A 355 -6.67 -16.89 -22.66
C GLY A 355 -5.51 -17.64 -23.31
N VAL A 356 -4.87 -17.05 -24.32
CA VAL A 356 -3.84 -17.70 -25.15
C VAL A 356 -2.69 -16.72 -25.35
N ARG A 357 -1.46 -17.20 -25.27
CA ARG A 357 -0.23 -16.43 -25.54
C ARG A 357 0.53 -17.05 -26.71
N LEU A 358 1.18 -16.21 -27.50
CA LEU A 358 2.14 -16.67 -28.51
C LEU A 358 3.48 -16.90 -27.80
N ASN A 359 3.95 -18.15 -27.76
CA ASN A 359 5.28 -18.44 -27.22
C ASN A 359 6.34 -18.07 -28.27
N THR A 360 7.05 -16.97 -28.03
CA THR A 360 7.99 -16.38 -28.98
C THR A 360 9.21 -17.25 -29.28
N ASN A 361 9.48 -18.27 -28.47
CA ASN A 361 10.59 -19.21 -28.70
C ASN A 361 10.19 -20.42 -29.56
N THR A 362 8.92 -20.85 -29.51
CA THR A 362 8.43 -22.04 -30.24
C THR A 362 7.59 -21.68 -31.47
N GLY A 363 7.15 -20.43 -31.60
CA GLY A 363 6.33 -19.96 -32.72
C GLY A 363 4.90 -20.52 -32.70
N GLN A 364 4.48 -21.13 -31.60
CA GLN A 364 3.18 -21.75 -31.44
C GLN A 364 2.28 -20.91 -30.53
N VAL A 365 0.98 -21.07 -30.75
CA VAL A 365 -0.09 -20.44 -29.98
C VAL A 365 -0.42 -21.39 -28.82
N GLU A 366 -0.13 -20.97 -27.58
CA GLU A 366 -0.31 -21.78 -26.36
C GLU A 366 -1.38 -21.15 -25.46
N THR A 367 -2.28 -21.94 -24.88
CA THR A 367 -3.24 -21.41 -23.88
C THR A 367 -2.49 -20.90 -22.64
N GLN A 368 -2.87 -19.71 -22.18
CA GLN A 368 -2.44 -19.04 -20.95
C GLN A 368 -2.84 -19.92 -19.76
N ALA A 369 -1.86 -20.27 -18.93
CA ALA A 369 -1.97 -21.27 -17.86
C ALA A 369 -2.91 -20.92 -16.68
N ASP A 370 -3.75 -19.89 -16.81
CA ASP A 370 -4.47 -19.27 -15.70
C ASP A 370 -6.00 -19.25 -15.91
N LYS A 371 -6.63 -20.40 -16.14
CA LYS A 371 -8.06 -20.56 -15.78
C LYS A 371 -8.28 -21.88 -15.02
N ASN A 372 -8.23 -21.74 -13.70
CA ASN A 372 -8.69 -22.72 -12.72
C ASN A 372 -10.19 -23.02 -12.93
N ASN A 373 -10.56 -24.29 -13.05
CA ASN A 373 -11.86 -24.75 -12.53
C ASN A 373 -11.59 -25.48 -11.21
N ALA A 374 -11.86 -24.81 -10.09
CA ALA A 374 -11.62 -25.34 -8.76
C ALA A 374 -12.91 -25.92 -8.16
N ARG A 375 -12.80 -27.06 -7.47
CA ARG A 375 -13.76 -27.52 -6.44
C ARG A 375 -13.72 -26.64 -5.16
N SER A 376 -13.29 -25.40 -5.28
CA SER A 376 -13.42 -24.31 -4.32
C SER A 376 -13.93 -23.12 -5.12
N GLU A 377 -15.01 -22.48 -4.68
CA GLU A 377 -15.54 -21.29 -5.35
C GLU A 377 -14.62 -20.05 -5.17
N GLY A 378 -13.37 -20.26 -4.73
CA GLY A 378 -12.32 -19.25 -4.67
C GLY A 378 -12.20 -18.57 -3.31
N PHE A 379 -11.50 -17.44 -3.32
CA PHE A 379 -11.38 -16.52 -2.20
C PHE A 379 -11.85 -15.14 -2.63
N ILE A 380 -12.49 -14.41 -1.73
CA ILE A 380 -12.77 -13.00 -1.88
C ILE A 380 -11.70 -12.27 -1.10
N HIS A 381 -10.77 -11.66 -1.84
CA HIS A 381 -9.87 -10.66 -1.26
C HIS A 381 -10.67 -9.38 -1.06
N ALA A 382 -10.71 -8.93 0.19
CA ALA A 382 -11.48 -7.80 0.62
C ALA A 382 -10.56 -6.69 1.16
N PRO A 383 -10.94 -5.41 1.01
CA PRO A 383 -10.10 -4.28 1.43
C PRO A 383 -9.77 -4.25 2.93
N SER A 384 -10.53 -4.94 3.79
CA SER A 384 -10.21 -5.12 5.21
C SER A 384 -10.77 -6.42 5.78
N PRO A 385 -10.34 -6.82 7.00
CA PRO A 385 -10.92 -7.95 7.70
C PRO A 385 -12.45 -7.83 7.88
N ALA A 386 -12.96 -6.64 8.20
CA ALA A 386 -14.41 -6.41 8.31
C ALA A 386 -15.14 -6.63 6.98
N HIS A 387 -14.54 -6.20 5.86
CA HIS A 387 -15.10 -6.47 4.53
C HIS A 387 -15.08 -7.97 4.22
N ALA A 388 -14.00 -8.67 4.58
CA ALA A 388 -13.89 -10.12 4.38
C ALA A 388 -14.93 -10.89 5.20
N THR A 389 -15.16 -10.50 6.47
CA THR A 389 -16.17 -11.11 7.34
C THR A 389 -17.57 -10.91 6.79
N ALA A 390 -17.93 -9.69 6.39
CA ALA A 390 -19.25 -9.44 5.83
C ALA A 390 -19.45 -10.12 4.46
N ALA A 391 -18.42 -10.16 3.60
CA ALA A 391 -18.46 -10.97 2.39
C ALA A 391 -18.65 -12.47 2.69
N ALA A 392 -18.05 -12.98 3.76
CA ALA A 392 -18.24 -14.36 4.21
C ALA A 392 -19.68 -14.63 4.66
N ILE A 393 -20.28 -13.73 5.46
CA ILE A 393 -21.66 -13.85 5.96
C ILE A 393 -22.65 -13.82 4.79
N LEU A 394 -22.53 -12.84 3.89
CA LEU A 394 -23.40 -12.71 2.71
C LEU A 394 -23.33 -13.95 1.83
N ARG A 395 -22.11 -14.43 1.59
CA ARG A 395 -21.87 -15.63 0.79
C ARG A 395 -22.37 -16.91 1.46
N ALA A 396 -22.21 -17.06 2.77
CA ALA A 396 -22.76 -18.19 3.52
C ALA A 396 -24.30 -18.21 3.46
N GLY A 397 -24.94 -17.04 3.58
CA GLY A 397 -26.38 -16.89 3.39
C GLY A 397 -26.84 -17.30 1.99
N TYR A 398 -26.16 -16.83 0.94
CA TYR A 398 -26.44 -17.22 -0.44
C TYR A 398 -26.33 -18.74 -0.66
N LEU A 399 -25.26 -19.36 -0.15
CA LEU A 399 -25.04 -20.81 -0.29
C LEU A 399 -26.09 -21.63 0.46
N HIS A 400 -26.48 -21.21 1.67
CA HIS A 400 -27.48 -21.91 2.46
C HIS A 400 -28.86 -21.92 1.80
N HIS A 401 -29.22 -20.84 1.11
CA HIS A 401 -30.52 -20.73 0.42
C HIS A 401 -30.48 -21.17 -1.05
N LYS A 402 -29.35 -21.72 -1.53
CA LYS A 402 -29.17 -22.21 -2.91
C LYS A 402 -30.14 -23.34 -3.27
N SER A 403 -30.56 -24.17 -2.32
CA SER A 403 -31.53 -25.27 -2.51
C SER A 403 -32.99 -24.82 -2.52
N ASP A 404 -33.31 -23.69 -1.87
CA ASP A 404 -34.68 -23.36 -1.43
C ASP A 404 -35.39 -22.35 -2.34
N THR A 405 -34.96 -22.21 -3.60
CA THR A 405 -35.43 -21.20 -4.59
C THR A 405 -35.43 -19.73 -4.14
N LYS A 406 -35.03 -19.45 -2.89
CA LYS A 406 -34.80 -18.12 -2.31
C LYS A 406 -33.36 -17.62 -2.45
N ALA A 407 -32.51 -18.36 -3.16
CA ALA A 407 -31.12 -18.01 -3.40
C ALA A 407 -30.94 -16.60 -4.01
N GLU A 408 -31.91 -16.19 -4.85
CA GLU A 408 -31.91 -14.89 -5.52
C GLU A 408 -32.01 -13.70 -4.55
N SER A 409 -32.58 -13.86 -3.34
CA SER A 409 -32.69 -12.73 -2.39
C SER A 409 -31.37 -12.38 -1.68
N LEU A 410 -30.34 -13.22 -1.84
CA LEU A 410 -28.99 -13.00 -1.29
C LEU A 410 -27.91 -13.01 -2.38
N SER A 411 -28.30 -12.99 -3.66
CA SER A 411 -27.38 -12.85 -4.78
C SER A 411 -27.01 -11.39 -4.99
N ILE A 412 -26.07 -10.90 -4.18
CA ILE A 412 -25.68 -9.48 -4.18
C ILE A 412 -24.76 -9.16 -5.36
N SER A 413 -25.09 -8.12 -6.12
CA SER A 413 -24.29 -7.60 -7.22
C SER A 413 -23.98 -6.12 -7.03
N LEU A 414 -22.74 -5.82 -6.66
CA LEU A 414 -22.27 -4.44 -6.42
C LEU A 414 -21.17 -4.05 -7.41
N ASN A 415 -21.54 -3.90 -8.68
CA ASN A 415 -20.64 -3.34 -9.70
C ASN A 415 -20.64 -1.80 -9.65
N ALA A 416 -19.62 -1.17 -10.24
CA ALA A 416 -19.46 0.29 -10.20
C ALA A 416 -20.66 1.08 -10.76
N PRO A 417 -21.36 0.64 -11.84
CA PRO A 417 -22.62 1.26 -12.25
C PRO A 417 -23.75 1.16 -11.20
N ARG A 418 -24.03 -0.03 -10.66
CA ARG A 418 -25.09 -0.28 -9.66
C ARG A 418 -24.85 0.52 -8.39
N VAL A 419 -23.61 0.56 -7.92
CA VAL A 419 -23.21 1.37 -6.76
C VAL A 419 -23.48 2.87 -7.01
N ARG A 420 -23.09 3.40 -8.19
CA ARG A 420 -23.35 4.82 -8.52
C ARG A 420 -24.84 5.15 -8.59
N GLN A 421 -25.64 4.27 -9.19
CA GLN A 421 -27.09 4.42 -9.24
C GLN A 421 -27.70 4.39 -7.83
N ALA A 422 -27.23 3.48 -6.97
CA ALA A 422 -27.69 3.40 -5.59
C ALA A 422 -27.34 4.66 -4.80
N TYR A 423 -26.11 5.17 -4.93
CA TYR A 423 -25.71 6.46 -4.32
C TYR A 423 -26.57 7.62 -4.81
N GLN A 424 -26.85 7.70 -6.12
CA GLN A 424 -27.70 8.75 -6.68
C GLN A 424 -29.11 8.74 -6.05
N LEU A 425 -29.69 7.55 -5.83
CA LEU A 425 -31.00 7.44 -5.18
C LEU A 425 -30.94 7.85 -3.69
N LEU A 426 -29.92 7.36 -2.96
CA LEU A 426 -29.72 7.67 -1.55
C LEU A 426 -29.47 9.18 -1.32
N GLU A 427 -28.67 9.81 -2.18
CA GLU A 427 -28.45 11.26 -2.18
C GLU A 427 -29.75 12.02 -2.49
N GLY A 428 -30.53 11.58 -3.49
CA GLY A 428 -31.82 12.18 -3.79
C GLY A 428 -32.80 12.12 -2.60
N MET A 429 -32.81 11.00 -1.87
CA MET A 429 -33.60 10.85 -0.66
C MET A 429 -33.07 11.71 0.50
N GLN A 430 -31.75 11.90 0.62
CA GLN A 430 -31.14 12.82 1.61
C GLN A 430 -31.55 14.28 1.37
N HIS A 431 -31.76 14.67 0.12
CA HIS A 431 -32.23 16.02 -0.25
C HIS A 431 -33.77 16.18 -0.14
N GLY A 432 -34.48 15.19 0.43
CA GLY A 432 -35.91 15.27 0.72
C GLY A 432 -36.85 14.70 -0.36
N GLY A 433 -36.32 14.05 -1.40
CA GLY A 433 -37.13 13.34 -2.40
C GLY A 433 -37.71 12.03 -1.86
N THR A 434 -38.97 11.71 -2.20
CA THR A 434 -39.56 10.42 -1.82
C THR A 434 -39.11 9.30 -2.78
N LEU A 435 -38.95 8.08 -2.28
CA LEU A 435 -38.53 6.93 -3.10
C LEU A 435 -39.44 6.69 -4.33
N PRO A 436 -40.79 6.74 -4.23
CA PRO A 436 -41.68 6.60 -5.38
C PRO A 436 -41.47 7.68 -6.45
N GLU A 437 -41.16 8.91 -6.02
CA GLU A 437 -40.96 10.08 -6.89
C GLU A 437 -39.61 10.02 -7.62
N LEU A 438 -38.53 9.67 -6.93
CA LEU A 438 -37.20 9.54 -7.53
C LEU A 438 -37.12 8.40 -8.55
N LEU A 439 -37.74 7.26 -8.24
CA LEU A 439 -37.87 6.14 -9.20
C LEU A 439 -38.75 6.54 -10.40
N GLY A 440 -39.76 7.38 -10.18
CA GLY A 440 -40.60 7.96 -11.23
C GLY A 440 -39.80 8.81 -12.21
N TYR A 441 -39.01 9.77 -11.70
CA TYR A 441 -38.14 10.61 -12.53
C TYR A 441 -37.10 9.78 -13.31
N TYR A 442 -36.52 8.76 -12.67
CA TYR A 442 -35.57 7.88 -13.34
C TYR A 442 -36.24 7.06 -14.45
N LEU A 443 -37.44 6.50 -14.19
CA LEU A 443 -38.21 5.78 -15.20
C LEU A 443 -38.56 6.68 -16.40
N GLU A 444 -39.03 7.90 -16.17
CA GLU A 444 -39.36 8.85 -17.23
C GLU A 444 -38.14 9.24 -18.06
N ARG A 445 -36.98 9.44 -17.41
CA ARG A 445 -35.71 9.67 -18.10
C ARG A 445 -35.32 8.47 -18.96
N MET A 446 -35.43 7.25 -18.44
CA MET A 446 -35.13 6.03 -19.20
C MET A 446 -36.07 5.82 -20.38
N LEU A 447 -37.34 6.23 -20.26
CA LEU A 447 -38.29 6.24 -21.36
C LEU A 447 -37.84 7.23 -22.45
N HIS A 448 -37.41 8.43 -22.06
CA HIS A 448 -36.92 9.44 -22.99
C HIS A 448 -35.66 8.99 -23.72
N GLU A 449 -34.64 8.48 -23.00
CA GLU A 449 -33.39 7.99 -23.58
C GLU A 449 -33.60 6.79 -24.53
N LYS A 450 -34.68 6.03 -24.35
CA LYS A 450 -35.07 4.90 -25.23
C LYS A 450 -36.06 5.29 -26.32
N GLY A 451 -36.44 6.57 -26.45
CA GLY A 451 -37.39 7.06 -27.46
C GLY A 451 -38.83 6.58 -27.26
N LEU A 452 -39.22 6.31 -26.01
CA LEU A 452 -40.54 5.78 -25.61
C LEU A 452 -41.47 6.84 -25.01
N ASP A 453 -41.21 8.13 -25.27
CA ASP A 453 -41.96 9.27 -24.74
C ASP A 453 -43.47 9.21 -24.98
N ALA A 454 -43.89 8.56 -26.06
CA ALA A 454 -45.30 8.39 -26.42
C ALA A 454 -46.13 7.69 -25.32
N PHE A 455 -45.50 6.88 -24.47
CA PHE A 455 -46.18 6.14 -23.40
C PHE A 455 -46.23 6.90 -22.07
N LEU A 456 -45.51 8.02 -21.94
CA LEU A 456 -45.35 8.75 -20.68
C LEU A 456 -46.69 9.28 -20.13
N TYR A 457 -47.57 9.76 -21.01
CA TYR A 457 -48.92 10.21 -20.62
C TYR A 457 -49.78 9.08 -20.06
N ASP A 458 -49.80 7.92 -20.73
CA ASP A 458 -50.59 6.76 -20.31
C ASP A 458 -50.09 6.19 -18.98
N ILE A 459 -48.78 6.21 -18.75
CA ILE A 459 -48.14 5.74 -17.52
C ILE A 459 -48.45 6.68 -16.35
N ARG A 460 -48.31 8.00 -16.51
CA ARG A 460 -48.71 9.00 -15.49
C ARG A 460 -50.19 8.90 -15.12
N LYS A 461 -51.05 8.57 -16.09
CA LYS A 461 -52.48 8.37 -15.87
C LYS A 461 -52.78 7.08 -15.11
N ALA A 462 -52.08 5.99 -15.42
CA ALA A 462 -52.28 4.69 -14.77
C ALA A 462 -51.67 4.63 -13.36
N PHE A 463 -50.54 5.30 -13.13
CA PHE A 463 -49.77 5.27 -11.88
C PHE A 463 -49.43 6.69 -11.40
N PRO A 464 -50.43 7.47 -10.93
CA PRO A 464 -50.20 8.82 -10.45
C PRO A 464 -49.45 8.83 -9.10
N LEU A 465 -48.47 9.71 -8.96
CA LEU A 465 -47.75 9.92 -7.69
C LEU A 465 -48.70 10.46 -6.61
N ARG A 466 -48.84 9.72 -5.50
CA ARG A 466 -49.67 10.12 -4.36
C ARG A 466 -48.79 10.63 -3.22
N ARG A 467 -48.88 11.92 -2.89
CA ARG A 467 -48.23 12.47 -1.69
C ARG A 467 -49.14 12.26 -0.47
N ALA A 468 -48.54 11.85 0.66
CA ALA A 468 -49.26 11.49 1.88
C ALA A 468 -49.99 12.67 2.57
N THR A 469 -49.78 13.91 2.12
CA THR A 469 -50.29 15.12 2.76
C THR A 469 -51.74 15.50 2.41
N ASP A 470 -52.47 14.72 1.60
CA ASP A 470 -53.88 15.00 1.28
C ASP A 470 -54.76 13.72 1.21
N PRO A 471 -55.28 13.24 2.35
CA PRO A 471 -56.29 12.19 2.36
C PRO A 471 -57.65 12.79 2.00
N GLY A 472 -57.95 12.90 0.70
CA GLY A 472 -59.28 13.30 0.22
C GLY A 472 -59.31 14.05 -1.11
N ASN A 473 -58.18 14.56 -1.60
CA ASN A 473 -58.14 15.30 -2.86
C ASN A 473 -57.79 14.39 -4.04
N THR A 474 -58.80 13.96 -4.80
CA THR A 474 -58.63 13.15 -6.03
C THR A 474 -58.16 13.98 -7.24
N ALA A 475 -58.00 15.30 -7.08
CA ALA A 475 -57.41 16.17 -8.10
C ALA A 475 -55.88 16.27 -7.91
N THR A 476 -55.18 15.16 -8.10
CA THR A 476 -53.71 15.16 -8.13
C THR A 476 -53.21 15.76 -9.44
N ASN A 477 -52.22 16.64 -9.33
CA ASN A 477 -51.56 17.35 -10.43
C ASN A 477 -50.99 16.34 -11.44
N ARG A 478 -51.72 16.06 -12.53
CA ARG A 478 -51.40 15.02 -13.55
C ARG A 478 -50.11 15.29 -14.37
N LEU A 479 -49.30 16.28 -13.97
CA LEU A 479 -48.22 16.87 -14.76
C LEU A 479 -46.81 16.78 -14.11
N THR A 480 -46.65 16.27 -12.89
CA THR A 480 -45.34 16.27 -12.20
C THR A 480 -44.46 15.06 -12.58
N THR A 481 -44.76 13.86 -12.10
CA THR A 481 -44.07 12.60 -12.45
C THR A 481 -44.91 11.38 -12.04
N THR A 482 -44.59 10.19 -12.57
CA THR A 482 -45.23 8.90 -12.24
C THR A 482 -44.78 8.35 -10.88
N ASP A 483 -45.63 7.54 -10.21
CA ASP A 483 -45.22 6.70 -9.09
C ASP A 483 -44.38 5.50 -9.57
N GLY A 484 -43.05 5.61 -9.51
CA GLY A 484 -42.14 4.57 -9.99
C GLY A 484 -42.25 3.25 -9.20
N LEU A 485 -42.60 3.30 -7.92
CA LEU A 485 -42.73 2.10 -7.08
C LEU A 485 -44.02 1.34 -7.41
N ALA A 486 -45.12 2.06 -7.64
CA ALA A 486 -46.38 1.46 -8.07
C ALA A 486 -46.26 0.79 -9.45
N VAL A 487 -45.48 1.37 -10.37
CA VAL A 487 -45.18 0.75 -11.68
C VAL A 487 -44.43 -0.57 -11.51
N LEU A 488 -43.40 -0.60 -10.66
CA LEU A 488 -42.62 -1.81 -10.37
C LEU A 488 -43.48 -2.89 -9.70
N ALA A 489 -44.31 -2.52 -8.73
CA ALA A 489 -45.22 -3.44 -8.06
C ALA A 489 -46.27 -4.05 -9.02
N ALA A 490 -46.80 -3.23 -9.94
CA ALA A 490 -47.73 -3.70 -10.97
C ALA A 490 -47.05 -4.63 -11.98
N TYR A 491 -45.81 -4.33 -12.38
CA TYR A 491 -45.03 -5.19 -13.27
C TYR A 491 -44.75 -6.57 -12.67
N ASN A 492 -44.40 -6.62 -11.38
CA ASN A 492 -44.13 -7.88 -10.68
C ASN A 492 -45.39 -8.74 -10.43
N SER A 493 -46.55 -8.10 -10.25
CA SER A 493 -47.82 -8.81 -9.97
C SER A 493 -48.57 -9.22 -11.23
N THR A 494 -48.54 -8.42 -12.30
CA THR A 494 -49.21 -8.70 -13.58
C THR A 494 -48.39 -8.16 -14.77
N PRO A 495 -47.38 -8.91 -15.26
CA PRO A 495 -46.47 -8.45 -16.32
C PRO A 495 -47.12 -8.24 -17.70
N ASN A 496 -48.36 -8.70 -17.89
CA ASN A 496 -48.95 -8.98 -19.20
C ASN A 496 -49.89 -7.91 -19.78
N THR A 497 -49.93 -6.68 -19.24
CA THR A 497 -50.67 -5.59 -19.90
C THR A 497 -49.89 -5.07 -21.12
N ASN A 498 -50.59 -4.82 -22.23
CA ASN A 498 -49.98 -4.36 -23.49
C ASN A 498 -49.13 -3.08 -23.35
N LEU A 499 -49.41 -2.25 -22.34
CA LEU A 499 -48.64 -1.06 -22.00
C LEU A 499 -47.29 -1.42 -21.35
N LEU A 500 -47.30 -2.26 -20.30
CA LEU A 500 -46.09 -2.63 -19.54
C LEU A 500 -45.09 -3.45 -20.37
N LYS A 501 -45.57 -4.27 -21.33
CA LYS A 501 -44.69 -5.00 -22.28
C LYS A 501 -43.86 -4.09 -23.17
N LYS A 502 -44.42 -2.96 -23.62
CA LYS A 502 -43.74 -2.03 -24.54
C LYS A 502 -42.64 -1.22 -23.87
N ILE A 503 -42.73 -1.04 -22.54
CA ILE A 503 -41.79 -0.27 -21.73
C ILE A 503 -40.91 -1.15 -20.82
N THR A 504 -40.97 -2.46 -20.98
CA THR A 504 -40.20 -3.44 -20.20
C THR A 504 -38.69 -3.12 -20.11
N PRO A 505 -38.01 -2.64 -21.17
CA PRO A 505 -36.60 -2.26 -21.06
C PRO A 505 -36.33 -1.08 -20.12
N ALA A 506 -37.27 -0.13 -19.99
CA ALA A 506 -37.14 0.99 -19.05
C ALA A 506 -37.47 0.54 -17.62
N ILE A 507 -38.54 -0.25 -17.44
CA ILE A 507 -38.93 -0.81 -16.14
C ILE A 507 -37.83 -1.69 -15.55
N SER A 508 -37.23 -2.59 -16.34
CA SER A 508 -36.14 -3.46 -15.88
C SER A 508 -34.91 -2.66 -15.43
N THR A 509 -34.59 -1.55 -16.09
CA THR A 509 -33.48 -0.68 -15.68
C THR A 509 -33.80 0.05 -14.37
N THR A 510 -35.03 0.51 -14.18
CA THR A 510 -35.48 1.12 -12.92
C THR A 510 -35.57 0.09 -11.78
N ALA A 511 -35.94 -1.16 -12.09
CA ALA A 511 -35.95 -2.26 -11.13
C ALA A 511 -34.54 -2.60 -10.66
N ASP A 512 -33.57 -2.65 -11.57
CA ASP A 512 -32.15 -2.88 -11.27
C ASP A 512 -31.57 -1.77 -10.37
N MET A 513 -32.01 -0.52 -10.53
CA MET A 513 -31.63 0.58 -9.64
C MET A 513 -32.15 0.41 -8.20
N LEU A 514 -33.40 -0.05 -8.02
CA LEU A 514 -33.97 -0.34 -6.70
C LEU A 514 -33.32 -1.58 -6.06
N ASP A 515 -33.04 -2.60 -6.86
CA ASP A 515 -32.32 -3.81 -6.46
C ASP A 515 -30.88 -3.48 -6.01
N ALA A 516 -30.18 -2.63 -6.75
CA ALA A 516 -28.84 -2.15 -6.39
C ALA A 516 -28.80 -1.41 -5.04
N VAL A 517 -29.84 -0.64 -4.70
CA VAL A 517 -29.95 0.03 -3.40
C VAL A 517 -30.20 -0.99 -2.29
N SER A 518 -31.05 -1.97 -2.55
CA SER A 518 -31.35 -3.05 -1.61
C SER A 518 -30.10 -3.89 -1.31
N ASP A 519 -29.35 -4.26 -2.35
CA ASP A 519 -28.06 -4.94 -2.25
C ASP A 519 -27.04 -4.14 -1.45
N LEU A 520 -26.93 -2.84 -1.73
CA LEU A 520 -25.97 -1.96 -1.07
C LEU A 520 -26.29 -1.78 0.41
N LEU A 521 -27.56 -1.60 0.77
CA LEU A 521 -28.00 -1.45 2.16
C LEU A 521 -27.93 -2.77 2.92
N LEU A 522 -28.22 -3.90 2.27
CA LEU A 522 -28.04 -5.23 2.84
C LEU A 522 -26.55 -5.49 3.13
N ALA A 523 -25.67 -5.19 2.17
CA ALA A 523 -24.23 -5.31 2.36
C ALA A 523 -23.70 -4.37 3.47
N GLU A 524 -24.19 -3.13 3.53
CA GLU A 524 -23.86 -2.18 4.60
C GLU A 524 -24.33 -2.67 5.97
N SER A 525 -25.54 -3.23 6.06
CA SER A 525 -26.07 -3.75 7.32
C SER A 525 -25.20 -4.89 7.86
N VAL A 526 -24.83 -5.84 7.00
CA VAL A 526 -23.95 -6.96 7.37
C VAL A 526 -22.54 -6.48 7.68
N PHE A 527 -22.02 -5.48 6.96
CA PHE A 527 -20.73 -4.86 7.24
C PHE A 527 -20.68 -4.17 8.61
N GLN A 528 -21.69 -3.37 8.95
CA GLN A 528 -21.75 -2.69 10.25
C GLN A 528 -21.95 -3.69 11.39
N THR A 529 -22.69 -4.77 11.14
CA THR A 529 -22.80 -5.90 12.09
C THR A 529 -21.43 -6.56 12.31
N ALA A 530 -20.66 -6.79 11.24
CA ALA A 530 -19.31 -7.34 11.35
C ALA A 530 -18.33 -6.41 12.08
N LYS A 531 -18.55 -5.08 12.06
CA LYS A 531 -17.79 -4.09 12.86
C LYS A 531 -18.28 -3.96 14.31
N GLY A 532 -19.40 -4.58 14.68
CA GLY A 532 -20.03 -4.47 16.00
C GLY A 532 -20.96 -3.26 16.17
N ASN A 533 -21.30 -2.53 15.10
CA ASN A 533 -22.16 -1.35 15.12
C ASN A 533 -23.63 -1.72 14.81
N THR A 534 -24.34 -2.30 15.78
CA THR A 534 -25.71 -2.79 15.60
C THR A 534 -26.73 -1.69 15.25
N ASP A 535 -26.56 -0.48 15.79
CA ASP A 535 -27.47 0.64 15.52
C ASP A 535 -27.40 1.10 14.07
N ARG A 536 -26.17 1.20 13.52
CA ARG A 536 -25.96 1.57 12.11
C ARG A 536 -26.40 0.45 11.17
N ALA A 537 -26.22 -0.81 11.57
CA ALA A 537 -26.74 -1.94 10.83
C ALA A 537 -28.28 -1.94 10.74
N ALA A 538 -28.97 -1.60 11.83
CA ALA A 538 -30.43 -1.47 11.85
C ALA A 538 -30.92 -0.24 11.06
N ALA A 539 -30.18 0.88 11.12
CA ALA A 539 -30.49 2.08 10.34
C ALA A 539 -30.43 1.82 8.82
N ALA A 540 -29.43 1.08 8.35
CA ALA A 540 -29.32 0.69 6.94
C ALA A 540 -30.56 -0.10 6.44
N LEU A 541 -31.06 -1.06 7.22
CA LEU A 541 -32.26 -1.85 6.87
C LEU A 541 -33.57 -1.03 6.93
N ARG A 542 -33.64 -0.03 7.81
CA ARG A 542 -34.83 0.82 7.96
C ARG A 542 -34.97 1.89 6.89
N THR A 543 -33.88 2.19 6.15
CA THR A 543 -33.80 3.27 5.16
C THR A 543 -34.86 3.17 4.06
N LEU A 544 -35.26 1.96 3.65
CA LEU A 544 -36.27 1.75 2.61
C LEU A 544 -37.72 1.70 3.13
N ASN A 545 -37.92 1.34 4.41
CA ASN A 545 -39.26 1.06 4.97
C ASN A 545 -39.84 2.21 5.82
N SER A 546 -38.98 3.07 6.34
CA SER A 546 -39.32 4.16 7.24
C SER A 546 -38.38 5.30 6.92
N GLY A 547 -38.84 6.55 6.92
CA GLY A 547 -38.01 7.75 6.69
C GLY A 547 -36.97 8.00 7.78
N GLY A 548 -36.23 6.96 8.18
CA GLY A 548 -35.12 7.02 9.09
C GLY A 548 -33.95 7.79 8.48
N GLN A 549 -33.00 8.15 9.33
CA GLN A 549 -31.83 8.91 8.94
C GLN A 549 -31.01 8.13 7.91
N ILE A 550 -30.89 8.68 6.70
CA ILE A 550 -30.18 8.04 5.60
C ILE A 550 -28.68 8.21 5.85
N VAL A 551 -28.01 7.12 6.20
CA VAL A 551 -26.56 7.10 6.42
C VAL A 551 -25.86 6.62 5.15
N GLN A 552 -24.84 7.35 4.71
CA GLN A 552 -24.04 6.95 3.55
C GLN A 552 -23.33 5.61 3.83
N PRO A 553 -23.46 4.61 2.94
CA PRO A 553 -22.82 3.30 3.10
C PRO A 553 -21.29 3.42 3.21
N GLU A 554 -20.71 2.69 4.16
CA GLU A 554 -19.27 2.59 4.37
C GLU A 554 -18.67 1.39 3.63
N TRP A 555 -19.46 0.34 3.36
CA TRP A 555 -19.05 -0.89 2.65
C TRP A 555 -18.33 -0.67 1.31
N VAL A 556 -18.68 0.41 0.60
CA VAL A 556 -18.06 0.73 -0.71
C VAL A 556 -16.70 1.41 -0.54
N ARG A 557 -16.39 1.91 0.66
CA ARG A 557 -15.14 2.62 0.94
C ARG A 557 -14.05 1.62 1.31
N SER A 558 -13.01 1.55 0.47
CA SER A 558 -11.78 0.84 0.84
C SER A 558 -11.08 1.58 2.00
N PRO A 559 -10.89 0.95 3.17
CA PRO A 559 -10.15 1.56 4.25
C PRO A 559 -8.69 1.63 3.85
N ARG A 560 -8.18 2.85 3.71
CA ARG A 560 -6.76 3.11 3.45
C ARG A 560 -6.15 3.58 4.77
N ARG A 561 -4.97 3.04 5.10
CA ARG A 561 -4.13 3.67 6.12
C ARG A 561 -3.27 4.71 5.42
N ASN A 562 -3.40 5.94 5.88
CA ASN A 562 -2.83 7.10 5.24
C ASN A 562 -1.97 7.79 6.29
N LEU A 563 -0.80 8.26 5.89
CA LEU A 563 -0.08 9.27 6.65
C LEU A 563 -0.69 10.63 6.30
N PRO A 564 -1.35 11.34 7.23
CA PRO A 564 -1.76 12.70 6.97
C PRO A 564 -0.53 13.60 6.93
N VAL A 565 -0.30 14.21 5.78
CA VAL A 565 0.73 15.22 5.56
C VAL A 565 0.00 16.54 5.37
N ASN A 566 0.42 17.58 6.07
CA ASN A 566 -0.11 18.91 5.84
C ASN A 566 1.01 19.80 5.33
N HIS A 567 0.77 20.45 4.19
CA HIS A 567 1.67 21.47 3.66
C HIS A 567 1.08 22.83 3.98
N ARG A 568 1.89 23.70 4.57
CA ARG A 568 1.53 25.10 4.83
C ARG A 568 2.62 26.01 4.28
N ILE A 569 2.19 26.93 3.43
CA ILE A 569 3.09 27.85 2.73
C ILE A 569 2.73 29.27 3.12
N GLY A 570 3.69 30.02 3.60
CA GLY A 570 3.43 31.38 4.05
C GLY A 570 4.66 32.26 4.15
N ILE A 571 4.46 33.46 4.67
CA ILE A 571 5.48 34.48 4.83
C ILE A 571 5.45 34.95 6.28
N ILE A 572 6.62 34.98 6.93
CA ILE A 572 6.81 35.58 8.26
C ILE A 572 7.42 36.97 8.09
N PHE A 573 6.83 37.96 8.75
CA PHE A 573 7.33 39.34 8.74
C PHE A 573 8.49 39.56 9.72
N ASP A 574 9.27 40.62 9.49
CA ASP A 574 10.38 41.02 10.36
C ASP A 574 9.91 41.30 11.81
N GLN A 575 10.49 40.59 12.79
CA GLN A 575 10.08 40.63 14.20
C GLN A 575 10.64 41.84 14.98
N THR A 576 11.74 42.44 14.52
CA THR A 576 12.40 43.59 15.16
C THR A 576 12.49 44.77 14.19
N PRO A 577 11.35 45.44 13.90
CA PRO A 577 11.35 46.53 12.94
C PRO A 577 12.02 47.80 13.51
N PRO A 578 12.78 48.56 12.69
CA PRO A 578 13.41 49.82 13.12
C PRO A 578 12.41 50.93 13.50
N ASP A 579 11.22 50.94 12.89
CA ASP A 579 10.14 51.90 13.16
C ASP A 579 8.80 51.16 13.39
N PRO A 580 8.16 51.30 14.56
CA PRO A 580 6.86 50.70 14.84
C PRO A 580 5.73 51.21 13.93
N SER A 581 5.89 52.37 13.29
CA SER A 581 4.83 53.04 12.51
C SER A 581 4.60 52.43 11.11
N GLY A 582 5.50 51.56 10.64
CA GLY A 582 5.34 50.85 9.36
C GLY A 582 5.60 51.68 8.10
N LYS A 583 5.98 52.95 8.25
CA LYS A 583 6.28 53.89 7.16
C LYS A 583 7.58 53.48 6.45
N THR A 584 7.56 53.45 5.12
CA THR A 584 8.74 53.05 4.34
C THR A 584 9.01 53.97 3.16
N TRP A 585 7.98 54.46 2.46
CA TRP A 585 8.16 55.34 1.29
C TRP A 585 7.90 56.82 1.59
N SER A 586 7.09 57.14 2.60
CA SER A 586 6.72 58.51 2.93
C SER A 586 7.08 58.89 4.37
N ALA A 587 7.34 60.18 4.62
CA ALA A 587 7.59 60.68 5.97
C ALA A 587 6.33 60.69 6.86
N VAL A 588 5.15 60.87 6.24
CA VAL A 588 3.87 61.00 6.96
C VAL A 588 3.24 59.65 7.24
N GLY A 589 3.39 58.68 6.33
CA GLY A 589 2.70 57.40 6.37
C GLY A 589 1.26 57.49 5.88
N SER A 590 0.68 56.35 5.50
CA SER A 590 -0.74 56.25 5.17
C SER A 590 -1.55 55.53 6.24
N PRO A 591 -2.87 55.79 6.34
CA PRO A 591 -3.77 55.05 7.22
C PRO A 591 -3.73 53.53 7.03
N ARG A 592 -3.62 53.04 5.78
CA ARG A 592 -3.49 51.60 5.48
C ARG A 592 -2.17 51.02 5.98
N ALA A 593 -1.07 51.76 5.82
CA ALA A 593 0.23 51.36 6.35
C ALA A 593 0.26 51.33 7.90
N ALA A 594 -0.46 52.24 8.56
CA ALA A 594 -0.56 52.25 10.02
C ALA A 594 -1.33 51.04 10.59
N MET A 595 -2.30 50.49 9.82
CA MET A 595 -3.05 49.30 10.21
C MET A 595 -2.30 47.99 10.00
N ALA A 596 -1.55 47.90 8.90
CA ALA A 596 -0.77 46.71 8.55
C ALA A 596 0.72 47.06 8.37
N PRO A 597 1.40 47.54 9.44
CA PRO A 597 2.77 48.07 9.34
C PRO A 597 3.78 47.00 8.92
N ALA A 598 3.57 45.75 9.36
CA ALA A 598 4.41 44.62 8.99
C ALA A 598 4.26 44.26 7.50
N LEU A 599 3.03 44.23 7.00
CA LEU A 599 2.73 43.98 5.59
C LEU A 599 3.32 45.09 4.69
N ASN A 600 3.12 46.36 5.05
CA ASN A 600 3.65 47.49 4.26
C ASN A 600 5.17 47.44 4.13
N ARG A 601 5.87 47.05 5.20
CA ARG A 601 7.32 46.88 5.18
C ARG A 601 7.75 45.71 4.31
N TRP A 602 7.08 44.57 4.42
CA TRP A 602 7.36 43.43 3.56
C TRP A 602 7.15 43.81 2.09
N LEU A 603 6.04 44.50 1.76
CA LEU A 603 5.78 45.01 0.40
C LEU A 603 6.86 45.98 -0.11
N ALA A 604 7.42 46.82 0.76
CA ALA A 604 8.55 47.70 0.41
C ALA A 604 9.82 46.92 0.02
N GLN A 605 10.01 45.71 0.55
CA GLN A 605 11.12 44.81 0.15
C GLN A 605 10.82 44.14 -1.19
N GLN A 606 9.55 43.88 -1.49
CA GLN A 606 9.12 43.22 -2.72
C GLN A 606 9.04 44.15 -3.93
N LEU A 607 8.88 45.46 -3.72
CA LEU A 607 8.80 46.46 -4.79
C LEU A 607 10.15 47.20 -4.96
N PRO A 608 10.42 47.72 -6.17
CA PRO A 608 11.55 48.62 -6.39
C PRO A 608 11.47 49.85 -5.50
N ARG A 609 12.61 50.52 -5.33
CA ARG A 609 12.65 51.79 -4.59
C ARG A 609 11.75 52.84 -5.27
N PRO A 610 11.03 53.66 -4.50
CA PRO A 610 10.01 54.57 -5.05
C PRO A 610 10.59 55.67 -5.94
N GLU A 611 11.89 55.96 -5.86
CA GLU A 611 12.59 56.91 -6.75
C GLU A 611 12.79 56.35 -8.16
N HIS A 612 12.82 55.03 -8.31
CA HIS A 612 13.03 54.37 -9.60
C HIS A 612 11.71 54.12 -10.36
N ILE A 613 10.56 54.15 -9.68
CA ILE A 613 9.24 53.97 -10.30
C ILE A 613 8.74 55.33 -10.76
N VAL A 614 8.56 55.49 -12.07
CA VAL A 614 8.27 56.79 -12.69
C VAL A 614 7.08 56.75 -13.66
N ALA A 615 6.42 57.90 -13.79
CA ALA A 615 5.41 58.17 -14.81
C ALA A 615 5.82 59.39 -15.63
N VAL A 616 5.60 59.33 -16.95
CA VAL A 616 5.85 60.46 -17.86
C VAL A 616 4.54 61.19 -18.11
N PHE A 617 4.59 62.52 -18.16
CA PHE A 617 3.46 63.34 -18.55
C PHE A 617 3.89 64.44 -19.52
N THR A 618 2.96 64.83 -20.38
CA THR A 618 3.17 65.87 -21.38
C THR A 618 2.62 67.19 -20.86
N LEU A 619 3.42 68.25 -20.97
CA LEU A 619 3.00 69.62 -20.71
C LEU A 619 2.23 70.20 -21.89
N PRO A 620 1.41 71.26 -21.70
CA PRO A 620 0.67 71.90 -22.79
C PRO A 620 1.55 72.46 -23.93
N ASP A 621 2.83 72.72 -23.65
CA ASP A 621 3.84 73.16 -24.63
C ASP A 621 4.48 71.99 -25.41
N GLY A 622 4.05 70.75 -25.17
CA GLY A 622 4.56 69.53 -25.78
C GLY A 622 5.82 68.96 -25.13
N ARG A 623 6.37 69.59 -24.09
CA ARG A 623 7.55 69.07 -23.38
C ARG A 623 7.15 67.90 -22.48
N LEU A 624 7.97 66.85 -22.48
CA LEU A 624 7.79 65.69 -21.60
C LEU A 624 8.51 65.92 -20.27
N GLN A 625 7.81 65.69 -19.17
CA GLN A 625 8.37 65.66 -17.82
C GLN A 625 8.06 64.33 -17.15
N LYS A 626 8.87 63.96 -16.15
CA LYS A 626 8.65 62.75 -15.33
C LYS A 626 8.34 63.10 -13.88
N ILE A 627 7.63 62.21 -13.21
CA ILE A 627 7.40 62.24 -11.76
C ILE A 627 7.67 60.85 -11.18
N SER A 628 8.31 60.82 -10.01
CA SER A 628 8.56 59.58 -9.27
C SER A 628 7.46 59.29 -8.25
N ILE A 629 7.27 58.02 -7.89
CA ILE A 629 6.34 57.64 -6.83
C ILE A 629 6.76 58.23 -5.47
N ALA A 630 8.06 58.42 -5.23
CA ALA A 630 8.58 59.05 -4.02
C ALA A 630 7.99 60.45 -3.76
N GLU A 631 7.64 61.20 -4.81
CA GLU A 631 7.06 62.55 -4.70
C GLU A 631 5.57 62.55 -4.30
N THR A 632 4.88 61.41 -4.42
CA THR A 632 3.44 61.33 -4.21
C THR A 632 3.03 61.19 -2.74
N GLY A 633 3.95 60.68 -1.91
CA GLY A 633 3.69 60.40 -0.50
C GLY A 633 2.77 59.20 -0.25
N ILE A 634 2.60 58.31 -1.23
CA ILE A 634 1.90 57.02 -1.05
C ILE A 634 2.86 55.97 -0.45
N GLU A 635 2.30 55.04 0.33
CA GLU A 635 3.03 53.87 0.81
C GLU A 635 2.87 52.68 -0.15
N PRO A 636 3.72 51.63 -0.07
CA PRO A 636 3.62 50.43 -0.89
C PRO A 636 2.21 49.84 -0.98
N ILE A 637 1.52 49.73 0.17
CA ILE A 637 0.16 49.19 0.26
C ILE A 637 -0.87 50.03 -0.50
N ASP A 638 -0.66 51.35 -0.56
CA ASP A 638 -1.52 52.27 -1.32
C ASP A 638 -1.22 52.16 -2.81
N PHE A 639 0.06 52.05 -3.18
CA PHE A 639 0.47 51.86 -4.57
C PHE A 639 -0.16 50.60 -5.18
N LEU A 640 -0.19 49.49 -4.44
CA LEU A 640 -0.84 48.25 -4.87
C LEU A 640 -2.34 48.41 -5.13
N ALA A 641 -3.02 49.19 -4.29
CA ALA A 641 -4.45 49.47 -4.46
C ALA A 641 -4.76 50.53 -5.54
N ALA A 642 -3.81 51.43 -5.81
CA ALA A 642 -3.97 52.48 -6.82
C ALA A 642 -3.59 52.02 -8.22
N CYS A 643 -2.65 51.07 -8.35
CA CYS A 643 -2.09 50.63 -9.61
C CYS A 643 -3.16 49.97 -10.49
N PRO A 644 -3.33 50.39 -11.76
CA PRO A 644 -4.30 49.78 -12.66
C PRO A 644 -3.92 48.33 -12.98
N GLN A 645 -4.91 47.44 -13.01
CA GLN A 645 -4.71 46.05 -13.45
C GLN A 645 -4.95 45.86 -14.95
N VAL A 646 -5.71 46.77 -15.57
CA VAL A 646 -6.00 46.81 -17.01
C VAL A 646 -5.65 48.19 -17.52
N PHE A 647 -4.96 48.26 -18.67
CA PHE A 647 -4.40 49.51 -19.20
C PHE A 647 -5.30 50.23 -20.21
N ASP A 648 -6.55 49.79 -20.39
CA ASP A 648 -7.49 50.40 -21.33
C ASP A 648 -8.02 51.77 -20.84
N GLU A 649 -8.05 52.00 -19.52
CA GLU A 649 -8.57 53.22 -18.88
C GLU A 649 -7.57 53.89 -17.92
N VAL A 650 -6.27 53.83 -18.23
CA VAL A 650 -5.17 54.40 -17.40
C VAL A 650 -5.45 55.82 -16.91
N LYS A 651 -6.05 56.65 -17.79
CA LYS A 651 -6.36 58.06 -17.54
C LYS A 651 -7.39 58.29 -16.43
N GLN A 652 -8.14 57.26 -16.03
CA GLN A 652 -9.16 57.31 -14.97
C GLN A 652 -8.77 56.47 -13.74
N SER A 653 -7.55 55.94 -13.70
CA SER A 653 -7.06 55.17 -12.55
C SER A 653 -6.85 56.08 -11.32
N PRO A 654 -7.08 55.56 -10.09
CA PRO A 654 -6.77 56.30 -8.87
C PRO A 654 -5.32 56.80 -8.83
N LEU A 655 -4.37 56.00 -9.33
CA LEU A 655 -2.95 56.36 -9.40
C LEU A 655 -2.71 57.59 -10.30
N ALA A 656 -3.39 57.71 -11.44
CA ALA A 656 -3.27 58.87 -12.31
C ALA A 656 -3.70 60.16 -11.59
N THR A 657 -4.79 60.12 -10.81
CA THR A 657 -5.27 61.25 -10.01
C THR A 657 -4.26 61.63 -8.92
N VAL A 658 -3.65 60.64 -8.24
CA VAL A 658 -2.60 60.88 -7.23
C VAL A 658 -1.37 61.55 -7.83
N LEU A 659 -0.94 61.10 -9.01
CA LEU A 659 0.19 61.68 -9.73
C LEU A 659 -0.11 63.12 -10.19
N GLN A 660 -1.32 63.39 -10.67
CA GLN A 660 -1.76 64.74 -11.04
C GLN A 660 -1.75 65.71 -9.85
N ILE A 661 -2.29 65.29 -8.69
CA ILE A 661 -2.27 66.09 -7.46
C ILE A 661 -0.83 66.40 -7.03
N SER A 662 0.06 65.43 -7.16
CA SER A 662 1.45 65.55 -6.71
C SER A 662 2.29 66.40 -7.66
N ALA A 663 2.13 66.22 -8.97
CA ALA A 663 2.81 67.03 -9.99
C ALA A 663 2.48 68.53 -9.84
N ARG A 664 1.22 68.88 -9.55
CA ARG A 664 0.78 70.28 -9.35
C ARG A 664 1.38 70.96 -8.11
N LYS A 665 1.97 70.22 -7.18
CA LYS A 665 2.73 70.80 -6.05
C LYS A 665 4.09 71.35 -6.48
N ARG A 666 4.57 71.02 -7.68
CA ARG A 666 5.86 71.53 -8.19
C ARG A 666 5.78 73.05 -8.47
N PRO A 667 6.72 73.86 -7.95
CA PRO A 667 6.71 75.32 -8.13
C PRO A 667 6.70 75.76 -9.61
N GLU A 668 7.39 75.00 -10.47
CA GLU A 668 7.44 75.24 -11.91
C GLU A 668 6.06 75.13 -12.56
N LEU A 669 5.29 74.10 -12.19
CA LEU A 669 3.94 73.87 -12.71
C LEU A 669 2.93 74.86 -12.15
N GLN A 670 3.09 75.31 -10.90
CA GLN A 670 2.27 76.38 -10.33
C GLN A 670 2.50 77.71 -11.06
N THR A 671 3.74 78.00 -11.43
CA THR A 671 4.08 79.21 -12.19
C THR A 671 3.51 79.14 -13.61
N LEU A 672 3.64 77.98 -14.27
CA LEU A 672 3.08 77.73 -15.60
C LEU A 672 1.54 77.79 -15.58
N GLU A 673 0.90 77.25 -14.54
CA GLU A 673 -0.55 77.32 -14.34
C GLU A 673 -1.02 78.78 -14.25
N VAL A 674 -0.34 79.62 -13.46
CA VAL A 674 -0.63 81.07 -13.37
C VAL A 674 -0.41 81.80 -14.71
N GLN A 675 0.54 81.35 -15.54
CA GLN A 675 0.78 81.93 -16.87
C GLN A 675 -0.31 81.54 -17.87
N LEU A 676 -0.68 80.25 -17.91
CA LEU A 676 -1.77 79.73 -18.75
C LEU A 676 -3.12 80.35 -18.36
N GLU A 677 -3.34 80.62 -17.07
CA GLU A 677 -4.51 81.33 -16.56
C GLU A 677 -4.68 82.73 -17.22
N LYS A 678 -3.59 83.45 -17.48
CA LYS A 678 -3.63 84.78 -18.11
C LYS A 678 -4.03 84.73 -19.59
N THR A 679 -3.83 83.60 -20.26
CA THR A 679 -4.16 83.40 -21.68
C THR A 679 -5.47 82.64 -21.89
N GLY A 680 -6.20 82.29 -20.82
CA GLY A 680 -7.42 81.49 -20.88
C GLY A 680 -7.19 80.01 -21.22
N GLN A 681 -5.94 79.55 -21.16
CA GLN A 681 -5.55 78.15 -21.35
C GLN A 681 -5.37 77.45 -19.99
N PHE A 682 -5.24 76.13 -19.99
CA PHE A 682 -5.22 75.34 -18.76
C PHE A 682 -4.13 74.28 -18.76
N LEU A 683 -3.61 74.00 -17.56
CA LEU A 683 -2.62 72.95 -17.35
C LEU A 683 -3.30 71.57 -17.35
N ASP A 684 -3.41 70.96 -18.54
CA ASP A 684 -3.78 69.56 -18.70
C ASP A 684 -2.53 68.66 -18.58
N LEU A 685 -2.58 67.69 -17.66
CA LEU A 685 -1.50 66.75 -17.39
C LEU A 685 -1.99 65.36 -17.78
N SER A 686 -1.67 64.95 -19.00
CA SER A 686 -1.92 63.58 -19.46
C SER A 686 -0.73 62.71 -19.10
N PHE A 687 -0.98 61.68 -18.28
CA PHE A 687 0.03 60.71 -17.88
C PHE A 687 0.06 59.53 -18.86
N ASP A 688 1.27 59.17 -19.26
CA ASP A 688 1.57 57.97 -20.01
C ASP A 688 2.36 57.02 -19.10
N PHE A 689 1.77 55.87 -18.79
CA PHE A 689 2.37 54.85 -17.94
C PHE A 689 3.27 53.88 -18.71
N GLN A 690 3.27 53.93 -20.05
CA GLN A 690 4.04 53.05 -20.93
C GLN A 690 5.26 53.74 -21.55
N SER A 691 5.21 55.07 -21.74
CA SER A 691 6.29 55.81 -22.38
C SER A 691 7.63 55.67 -21.65
N ARG A 692 8.65 55.23 -22.39
CA ARG A 692 10.06 55.22 -21.97
C ARG A 692 10.87 56.42 -22.50
N VAL A 693 10.21 57.42 -23.07
CA VAL A 693 10.91 58.55 -23.69
C VAL A 693 11.73 59.29 -22.62
N SER A 694 13.03 59.45 -22.86
CA SER A 694 13.98 60.14 -21.97
C SER A 694 14.18 59.50 -20.58
N LEU A 695 13.89 58.20 -20.43
CA LEU A 695 14.13 57.46 -19.19
C LEU A 695 15.41 56.59 -19.28
N PRO A 696 16.33 56.65 -18.29
CA PRO A 696 17.47 55.74 -18.21
C PRO A 696 17.03 54.29 -17.94
N THR A 697 17.91 53.32 -18.16
CA THR A 697 17.63 51.89 -17.94
C THR A 697 17.41 51.53 -16.46
N THR A 698 17.78 52.40 -15.53
CA THR A 698 17.57 52.24 -14.08
C THR A 698 16.15 52.62 -13.64
N GLU A 699 15.39 53.32 -14.48
CA GLU A 699 14.02 53.75 -14.19
C GLU A 699 12.98 52.81 -14.81
N ILE A 700 11.93 52.56 -14.05
CA ILE A 700 10.88 51.57 -14.31
C ILE A 700 9.57 52.31 -14.48
N THR A 701 8.86 52.03 -15.58
CA THR A 701 7.55 52.62 -15.83
C THR A 701 6.46 51.93 -15.00
N ILE A 702 5.34 52.62 -14.76
CA ILE A 702 4.18 52.01 -14.06
C ILE A 702 3.66 50.79 -14.83
N PHE A 703 3.71 50.80 -16.17
CA PHE A 703 3.34 49.65 -16.98
C PHE A 703 4.21 48.42 -16.72
N GLU A 704 5.53 48.58 -16.66
CA GLU A 704 6.48 47.49 -16.43
C GLU A 704 6.28 46.85 -15.04
N ILE A 705 6.08 47.67 -14.00
CA ILE A 705 5.91 47.16 -12.63
C ILE A 705 4.51 46.63 -12.33
N SER A 706 3.51 46.96 -13.17
CA SER A 706 2.10 46.59 -12.95
C SER A 706 1.85 45.10 -12.80
N ALA A 707 2.58 44.26 -13.53
CA ALA A 707 2.44 42.80 -13.45
C ALA A 707 2.84 42.27 -12.06
N LEU A 708 3.89 42.85 -11.47
CA LEU A 708 4.33 42.53 -10.12
C LEU A 708 3.34 43.07 -9.09
N ALA A 709 2.91 44.33 -9.23
CA ALA A 709 1.92 44.94 -8.35
C ALA A 709 0.60 44.14 -8.34
N ALA A 710 0.09 43.73 -9.51
CA ALA A 710 -1.12 42.91 -9.61
C ALA A 710 -0.95 41.51 -8.99
N ALA A 711 0.24 40.90 -9.13
CA ALA A 711 0.53 39.61 -8.49
C ALA A 711 0.56 39.73 -6.96
N LEU A 712 1.26 40.73 -6.43
CA LEU A 712 1.33 41.00 -5.00
C LEU A 712 -0.05 41.35 -4.42
N TYR A 713 -0.81 42.21 -5.10
CA TYR A 713 -2.17 42.58 -4.68
C TYR A 713 -3.08 41.36 -4.60
N LYS A 714 -3.09 40.52 -5.64
CA LYS A 714 -3.87 39.28 -5.68
C LYS A 714 -3.44 38.28 -4.59
N MET A 715 -2.14 38.21 -4.29
CA MET A 715 -1.63 37.34 -3.23
C MET A 715 -2.09 37.82 -1.85
N THR A 716 -1.96 39.12 -1.55
CA THR A 716 -2.37 39.68 -0.26
C THR A 716 -3.89 39.60 -0.02
N LEU A 717 -4.70 39.68 -1.10
CA LEU A 717 -6.16 39.55 -1.02
C LEU A 717 -6.63 38.15 -0.66
N ASN A 718 -5.95 37.13 -1.21
CA ASN A 718 -6.32 35.72 -1.01
C ASN A 718 -5.67 35.11 0.23
N ALA A 719 -4.63 35.74 0.77
CA ALA A 719 -3.93 35.26 1.96
C ALA A 719 -4.77 35.41 3.23
N ARG A 720 -4.60 34.46 4.17
CA ARG A 720 -5.15 34.56 5.53
C ARG A 720 -4.04 34.90 6.53
N SER A 721 -4.37 35.62 7.59
CA SER A 721 -3.43 35.88 8.68
C SER A 721 -3.00 34.58 9.36
N LEU A 722 -1.76 34.54 9.85
CA LEU A 722 -1.28 33.40 10.64
C LEU A 722 -1.98 33.31 12.00
N THR A 723 -2.07 32.09 12.49
CA THR A 723 -2.60 31.74 13.80
C THR A 723 -1.59 30.85 14.55
N PRO A 724 -1.63 30.77 15.88
CA PRO A 724 -0.69 29.91 16.62
C PRO A 724 -0.80 28.42 16.25
N ASP A 725 -1.97 27.97 15.79
CA ASP A 725 -2.20 26.59 15.35
C ASP A 725 -1.53 26.26 14.01
N ASP A 726 -1.09 27.26 13.25
CA ASP A 726 -0.38 27.06 11.98
C ASP A 726 1.00 26.41 12.16
N PHE A 727 1.55 26.47 13.37
CA PHE A 727 2.85 25.91 13.73
C PHE A 727 2.73 24.61 14.55
N ARG A 728 1.53 24.02 14.60
CA ARG A 728 1.23 22.81 15.39
C ARG A 728 0.61 21.72 14.50
N LEU A 729 0.85 20.47 14.87
CA LEU A 729 0.20 19.33 14.24
C LEU A 729 -1.33 19.44 14.38
N PRO A 730 -2.11 19.21 13.31
CA PRO A 730 -3.58 19.39 13.35
C PRO A 730 -4.32 18.50 14.35
N ASP A 731 -3.70 17.40 14.81
CA ASP A 731 -4.30 16.45 15.75
C ASP A 731 -4.32 16.98 17.21
N LEU A 732 -3.64 18.10 17.49
CA LEU A 732 -3.59 18.71 18.82
C LEU A 732 -4.79 19.63 19.06
N PRO A 733 -5.30 19.74 20.30
CA PRO A 733 -6.34 20.71 20.64
C PRO A 733 -5.85 22.14 20.35
N GLY A 734 -6.77 22.98 19.85
CA GLY A 734 -6.48 24.35 19.42
C GLY A 734 -5.76 25.18 20.47
N ALA A 735 -4.88 26.08 20.01
CA ALA A 735 -4.02 26.85 20.88
C ALA A 735 -4.84 27.78 21.78
N PRO A 736 -4.44 27.98 23.05
CA PRO A 736 -5.12 28.91 23.92
C PRO A 736 -5.05 30.33 23.34
N GLY A 737 -6.18 31.05 23.36
CA GLY A 737 -6.31 32.36 22.73
C GLY A 737 -5.37 33.45 23.28
N ASN A 738 -4.76 33.25 24.46
CA ASN A 738 -3.77 34.15 25.05
C ASN A 738 -2.44 34.25 24.26
N ARG A 739 -2.24 33.37 23.27
CA ARG A 739 -1.08 33.37 22.37
C ARG A 739 -1.19 34.38 21.23
N ILE A 740 -2.33 35.05 21.11
CA ILE A 740 -2.55 36.15 20.17
C ILE A 740 -2.50 37.45 20.96
N ASN A 741 -1.66 38.40 20.55
CA ASN A 741 -1.56 39.74 21.13
C ASN A 741 -2.14 40.79 20.15
N PRO A 742 -3.43 41.15 20.28
CA PRO A 742 -4.04 42.19 19.44
C PRO A 742 -3.73 43.62 19.92
N GLY A 743 -2.89 43.81 20.94
CA GLY A 743 -2.68 45.10 21.61
C GLY A 743 -2.20 46.21 20.67
N LYS A 744 -1.16 45.94 19.84
CA LYS A 744 -0.61 46.93 18.90
C LYS A 744 -1.64 47.35 17.85
N ILE A 745 -2.43 46.40 17.37
CA ILE A 745 -3.51 46.65 16.40
C ILE A 745 -4.62 47.46 17.03
N LYS A 746 -5.03 47.11 18.26
CA LYS A 746 -6.01 47.87 19.02
C LYS A 746 -5.53 49.31 19.17
N ASP A 747 -4.30 49.55 19.60
CA ASP A 747 -3.75 50.90 19.78
C ASP A 747 -3.65 51.69 18.46
N ALA A 748 -3.29 51.03 17.36
CA ALA A 748 -3.30 51.63 16.02
C ALA A 748 -4.72 52.04 15.60
N LEU A 749 -5.70 51.17 15.82
CA LEU A 749 -7.10 51.42 15.49
C LEU A 749 -7.68 52.53 16.40
N LEU A 750 -7.35 52.53 17.70
CA LEU A 750 -7.71 53.56 18.68
C LEU A 750 -7.22 54.96 18.27
N LYS A 751 -6.05 55.09 17.60
CA LYS A 751 -5.55 56.37 17.07
C LYS A 751 -6.43 56.95 15.95
N HIS A 752 -7.19 56.10 15.28
CA HIS A 752 -8.07 56.48 14.17
C HIS A 752 -9.55 56.56 14.59
N LEU A 753 -9.89 56.58 15.89
CA LEU A 753 -11.26 56.53 16.43
C LEU A 753 -12.02 57.88 16.55
N PRO A 754 -13.37 57.86 16.70
CA PRO A 754 -14.29 58.98 16.46
C PRO A 754 -13.96 60.32 17.13
N ALA A 755 -13.43 60.32 18.36
CA ALA A 755 -13.14 61.56 19.08
C ALA A 755 -11.89 62.32 18.56
N LYS A 756 -11.05 61.65 17.75
CA LYS A 756 -9.83 62.22 17.15
C LYS A 756 -9.75 61.95 15.65
N TRP A 757 -10.86 61.55 15.02
CA TRP A 757 -10.86 61.04 13.67
C TRP A 757 -10.85 62.15 12.60
N PRO A 758 -9.92 62.07 11.64
CA PRO A 758 -10.05 62.72 10.35
C PRO A 758 -11.37 62.53 9.56
N ASN A 759 -12.24 61.51 9.72
CA ASN A 759 -13.37 61.28 8.80
C ASN A 759 -14.62 62.10 9.13
N HIS A 760 -14.84 62.48 10.39
CA HIS A 760 -15.81 63.56 10.67
C HIS A 760 -15.31 64.85 10.02
N ALA A 761 -14.01 65.13 10.13
CA ALA A 761 -13.38 66.28 9.50
C ALA A 761 -13.32 66.16 7.96
N ILE A 762 -13.16 64.97 7.35
CA ILE A 762 -13.08 64.75 5.91
C ILE A 762 -14.48 64.79 5.31
N ALA A 763 -15.48 64.16 5.93
CA ALA A 763 -16.87 64.28 5.49
C ALA A 763 -17.35 65.74 5.60
N GLN A 764 -17.04 66.44 6.70
CA GLN A 764 -17.31 67.87 6.84
C GLN A 764 -16.54 68.69 5.82
N THR A 765 -15.25 68.43 5.63
CA THR A 765 -14.43 69.12 4.62
C THR A 765 -14.99 68.88 3.22
N LEU A 766 -15.41 67.66 2.88
CA LEU A 766 -16.05 67.35 1.59
C LEU A 766 -17.33 68.16 1.41
N LEU A 767 -18.20 68.23 2.42
CA LEU A 767 -19.44 69.03 2.38
C LEU A 767 -19.17 70.53 2.32
N GLU A 768 -18.22 71.03 3.09
CA GLU A 768 -17.82 72.45 3.11
C GLU A 768 -17.19 72.87 1.77
N LYS A 769 -16.24 72.09 1.25
CA LYS A 769 -15.55 72.39 0.00
C LYS A 769 -16.47 72.16 -1.21
N SER A 770 -17.35 71.16 -1.18
CA SER A 770 -18.37 70.99 -2.23
C SER A 770 -19.38 72.14 -2.23
N ALA A 771 -19.79 72.65 -1.07
CA ALA A 771 -20.65 73.83 -0.97
C ALA A 771 -19.97 75.09 -1.52
N LEU A 772 -18.68 75.32 -1.18
CA LEU A 772 -17.90 76.43 -1.74
C LEU A 772 -17.75 76.31 -3.27
N LEU A 773 -17.57 75.09 -3.78
CA LEU A 773 -17.54 74.81 -5.22
C LEU A 773 -18.90 75.10 -5.87
N LYS A 774 -20.02 74.65 -5.28
CA LYS A 774 -21.39 74.97 -5.75
C LYS A 774 -21.65 76.47 -5.78
N VAL A 775 -21.21 77.22 -4.76
CA VAL A 775 -21.32 78.69 -4.73
C VAL A 775 -20.51 79.31 -5.87
N ALA A 776 -19.28 78.84 -6.12
CA ALA A 776 -18.45 79.34 -7.22
C ALA A 776 -19.10 79.08 -8.60
N ILE A 777 -19.72 77.92 -8.78
CA ILE A 777 -20.46 77.55 -10.01
C ILE A 777 -21.69 78.46 -10.19
N ASN A 778 -22.54 78.55 -9.17
CA ASN A 778 -23.83 79.24 -9.25
C ASN A 778 -23.70 80.77 -9.31
N THR A 779 -22.58 81.34 -8.84
CA THR A 779 -22.30 82.79 -8.94
C THR A 779 -21.66 83.19 -10.26
N GLY A 780 -21.49 82.26 -11.20
CA GLY A 780 -20.95 82.56 -12.54
C GLY A 780 -19.50 83.03 -12.51
N LYS A 781 -18.70 82.59 -11.54
CA LYS A 781 -17.28 82.93 -11.48
C LYS A 781 -16.55 82.41 -12.72
N ALA A 782 -15.41 83.01 -13.05
CA ALA A 782 -14.58 82.55 -14.16
C ALA A 782 -14.25 81.05 -13.98
N PRO A 783 -14.19 80.24 -15.06
CA PRO A 783 -13.88 78.81 -14.98
C PRO A 783 -12.60 78.47 -14.21
N THR A 784 -11.64 79.40 -14.16
CA THR A 784 -10.40 79.34 -13.36
C THR A 784 -10.68 79.33 -11.86
N ASP A 785 -11.58 80.17 -11.37
CA ASP A 785 -11.92 80.27 -9.95
C ASP A 785 -12.71 79.05 -9.46
N VAL A 786 -13.59 78.53 -10.32
CA VAL A 786 -14.33 77.29 -10.05
C VAL A 786 -13.36 76.10 -9.91
N ARG A 787 -12.31 76.03 -10.73
CA ARG A 787 -11.28 74.98 -10.62
C ARG A 787 -10.38 75.13 -9.40
N LYS A 788 -10.01 76.35 -9.01
CA LYS A 788 -9.32 76.60 -7.72
C LYS A 788 -10.14 76.12 -6.53
N ALA A 789 -11.47 76.27 -6.59
CA ALA A 789 -12.38 75.72 -5.58
C ALA A 789 -12.51 74.17 -5.63
N ALA A 790 -12.21 73.53 -6.77
CA ALA A 790 -12.27 72.08 -6.93
C ALA A 790 -11.04 71.34 -6.37
N VAL A 791 -9.84 71.96 -6.37
CA VAL A 791 -8.60 71.33 -5.86
C VAL A 791 -8.72 70.83 -4.41
N PRO A 792 -9.27 71.62 -3.46
CA PRO A 792 -9.52 71.14 -2.09
C PRO A 792 -10.50 69.95 -2.01
N VAL A 793 -11.46 69.85 -2.93
CA VAL A 793 -12.40 68.72 -2.99
C VAL A 793 -11.66 67.44 -3.35
N PHE A 794 -10.77 67.49 -4.35
CA PHE A 794 -9.94 66.33 -4.71
C PHE A 794 -8.95 65.92 -3.62
N ALA A 795 -8.37 66.88 -2.89
CA ALA A 795 -7.51 66.57 -1.75
C ALA A 795 -8.28 65.82 -0.65
N ALA A 796 -9.54 66.19 -0.40
CA ALA A 796 -10.41 65.50 0.55
C ALA A 796 -10.89 64.12 0.01
N LEU A 797 -11.15 63.99 -1.29
CA LEU A 797 -11.45 62.70 -1.93
C LEU A 797 -10.24 61.75 -1.87
N TYR A 798 -9.02 62.25 -2.03
CA TYR A 798 -7.79 61.46 -1.85
C TYR A 798 -7.66 60.96 -0.39
N GLN A 799 -7.96 61.80 0.59
CA GLN A 799 -7.99 61.37 1.98
C GLN A 799 -9.06 60.29 2.23
N ALA A 800 -10.25 60.42 1.63
CA ALA A 800 -11.29 59.40 1.70
C ALA A 800 -10.85 58.06 1.06
N TRP A 801 -10.12 58.11 -0.06
CA TRP A 801 -9.54 56.93 -0.71
C TRP A 801 -8.53 56.20 0.17
N GLN A 802 -7.68 56.94 0.89
CA GLN A 802 -6.73 56.34 1.84
C GLN A 802 -7.44 55.54 2.94
N TYR A 803 -8.68 55.88 3.28
CA TYR A 803 -9.57 55.11 4.15
C TYR A 803 -10.42 54.05 3.43
N GLY A 804 -10.00 53.56 2.26
CA GLY A 804 -10.64 52.39 1.64
C GLY A 804 -11.91 52.67 0.84
N VAL A 805 -12.29 53.94 0.64
CA VAL A 805 -13.40 54.28 -0.26
C VAL A 805 -12.87 54.30 -1.69
N ASN A 806 -12.73 53.13 -2.31
CA ASN A 806 -12.13 52.98 -3.64
C ASN A 806 -12.82 53.84 -4.72
N GLU A 807 -14.14 54.02 -4.61
CA GLU A 807 -14.93 54.85 -5.53
C GLU A 807 -14.57 56.34 -5.48
N SER A 808 -13.95 56.84 -4.41
CA SER A 808 -13.68 58.28 -4.25
C SER A 808 -12.80 58.87 -5.36
N LEU A 809 -11.88 58.09 -5.95
CA LEU A 809 -10.98 58.52 -7.02
C LEU A 809 -11.31 57.92 -8.40
N SER A 810 -12.27 57.00 -8.52
CA SER A 810 -12.60 56.34 -9.80
C SER A 810 -13.43 57.22 -10.75
N GLY A 811 -13.24 57.09 -12.07
CA GLY A 811 -14.14 57.68 -13.08
C GLY A 811 -14.20 59.21 -13.11
N LEU A 812 -13.30 59.91 -12.40
CA LEU A 812 -13.17 61.36 -12.46
C LEU A 812 -11.83 61.72 -13.12
N PRO A 813 -11.81 62.11 -14.40
CA PRO A 813 -10.66 62.81 -14.94
C PRO A 813 -10.53 64.15 -14.21
N PHE A 814 -9.47 64.33 -13.40
CA PHE A 814 -9.19 65.56 -12.65
C PHE A 814 -9.26 66.83 -13.54
N LEU A 815 -9.13 66.70 -14.87
CA LEU A 815 -8.92 67.79 -15.83
C LEU A 815 -9.90 67.88 -16.99
N GLN A 816 -10.82 66.91 -17.21
CA GLN A 816 -11.90 67.05 -18.20
C GLN A 816 -13.19 67.65 -17.59
N ILE A 817 -13.03 68.41 -16.50
CA ILE A 817 -14.17 69.09 -15.87
C ILE A 817 -14.47 70.36 -16.68
N THR A 818 -15.36 70.20 -17.65
CA THR A 818 -16.07 71.29 -18.34
C THR A 818 -17.12 71.90 -17.42
N SER A 819 -17.71 73.04 -17.81
CA SER A 819 -18.86 73.66 -17.11
C SER A 819 -19.95 72.64 -16.75
N ASP A 820 -20.10 71.60 -17.56
CA ASP A 820 -21.18 70.62 -17.50
C ASP A 820 -20.89 69.50 -16.48
N ASN A 821 -19.61 69.27 -16.14
CA ASN A 821 -19.15 68.16 -15.29
C ASN A 821 -18.87 68.55 -13.82
N PHE A 822 -18.91 69.84 -13.46
CA PHE A 822 -18.65 70.26 -12.08
C PHE A 822 -19.69 69.73 -11.08
N TYR A 823 -20.94 69.58 -11.52
CA TYR A 823 -22.00 69.01 -10.71
C TYR A 823 -21.73 67.54 -10.34
N LEU A 824 -21.10 66.77 -11.23
CA LEU A 824 -20.70 65.38 -10.97
C LEU A 824 -19.66 65.28 -9.83
N LEU A 825 -18.70 66.21 -9.80
CA LEU A 825 -17.71 66.26 -8.72
C LEU A 825 -18.37 66.60 -7.37
N THR A 826 -19.31 67.55 -7.36
CA THR A 826 -20.03 67.92 -6.13
C THR A 826 -20.96 66.81 -5.64
N ASP A 827 -21.70 66.15 -6.54
CA ASP A 827 -22.56 65.01 -6.24
C ASP A 827 -21.74 63.83 -5.70
N LYS A 828 -20.60 63.56 -6.33
CA LYS A 828 -19.68 62.54 -5.85
C LYS A 828 -19.10 62.87 -4.47
N ALA A 829 -18.68 64.10 -4.22
CA ALA A 829 -18.20 64.54 -2.90
C ALA A 829 -19.28 64.35 -1.82
N GLU A 830 -20.54 64.68 -2.12
CA GLU A 830 -21.68 64.50 -1.20
C GLU A 830 -22.00 63.02 -0.94
N LYS A 831 -22.01 62.18 -1.98
CA LYS A 831 -22.19 60.74 -1.85
C LYS A 831 -21.11 60.08 -1.00
N ILE A 832 -19.84 60.43 -1.23
CA ILE A 832 -18.71 59.92 -0.45
C ILE A 832 -18.76 60.42 1.00
N ALA A 833 -19.16 61.68 1.23
CA ALA A 833 -19.36 62.20 2.58
C ALA A 833 -20.48 61.47 3.34
N ALA A 834 -21.59 61.13 2.66
CA ALA A 834 -22.68 60.34 3.23
C ALA A 834 -22.21 58.92 3.61
N GLU A 835 -21.46 58.26 2.73
CA GLU A 835 -20.89 56.93 2.99
C GLU A 835 -19.90 56.94 4.18
N LEU A 836 -19.01 57.94 4.25
CA LEU A 836 -18.10 58.10 5.40
C LEU A 836 -18.87 58.32 6.72
N THR A 837 -19.98 59.07 6.67
CA THR A 837 -20.84 59.32 7.84
C THR A 837 -21.55 58.05 8.30
N LYS A 838 -22.02 57.23 7.34
CA LYS A 838 -22.62 55.92 7.60
C LYS A 838 -21.62 54.97 8.27
N ARG A 839 -20.43 54.77 7.68
CA ARG A 839 -19.36 53.94 8.25
C ARG A 839 -18.97 54.37 9.67
N ASN A 840 -18.92 55.67 9.91
CA ASN A 840 -18.62 56.22 11.23
C ASN A 840 -19.68 55.82 12.28
N THR A 841 -20.96 55.85 11.90
CA THR A 841 -22.08 55.45 12.77
C THR A 841 -22.06 53.95 13.08
N GLU A 842 -21.86 53.12 12.05
CA GLU A 842 -21.81 51.66 12.18
C GLU A 842 -20.67 51.20 13.10
N MET A 843 -19.49 51.77 12.93
CA MET A 843 -18.38 51.41 13.80
C MET A 843 -18.52 52.00 15.20
N ALA A 844 -19.10 53.20 15.38
CA ALA A 844 -19.37 53.72 16.74
C ALA A 844 -20.26 52.73 17.52
N ALA A 845 -21.25 52.12 16.84
CA ALA A 845 -22.04 51.02 17.38
C ALA A 845 -21.16 49.79 17.72
N LEU A 846 -20.31 49.31 16.79
CA LEU A 846 -19.43 48.15 17.03
C LEU A 846 -18.47 48.36 18.22
N LEU A 847 -17.92 49.55 18.38
CA LEU A 847 -17.00 49.88 19.47
C LEU A 847 -17.71 49.98 20.82
N SER A 848 -18.91 50.55 20.85
CA SER A 848 -19.73 50.62 22.07
C SER A 848 -20.18 49.24 22.55
N ALA A 849 -20.24 48.26 21.64
CA ALA A 849 -20.63 46.89 21.92
C ALA A 849 -19.45 45.96 22.30
N LEU A 850 -18.22 46.49 22.46
CA LEU A 850 -17.06 45.68 22.87
C LEU A 850 -17.18 45.24 24.34
N PRO A 851 -17.37 43.95 24.64
CA PRO A 851 -17.50 43.48 26.03
C PRO A 851 -16.14 43.52 26.75
N THR A 852 -16.16 43.86 28.04
CA THR A 852 -14.96 43.81 28.90
C THR A 852 -14.68 42.36 29.32
N GLY A 853 -13.42 41.91 29.21
CA GLY A 853 -13.01 40.56 29.63
C GLY A 853 -13.15 39.44 28.58
N ILE A 854 -13.30 39.76 27.29
CA ILE A 854 -13.31 38.78 26.20
C ILE A 854 -11.91 38.19 25.92
N SER A 855 -11.86 36.99 25.33
CA SER A 855 -10.60 36.37 24.88
C SER A 855 -9.94 37.19 23.76
N ASN A 856 -8.60 37.13 23.66
CA ASN A 856 -7.86 37.87 22.64
C ASN A 856 -8.26 37.49 21.20
N THR A 857 -8.65 36.23 20.96
CA THR A 857 -9.16 35.76 19.66
C THR A 857 -10.50 36.41 19.31
N ALA A 858 -11.43 36.49 20.28
CA ALA A 858 -12.70 37.17 20.09
C ALA A 858 -12.51 38.68 19.89
N LEU A 859 -11.57 39.28 20.61
CA LEU A 859 -11.19 40.69 20.44
C LEU A 859 -10.63 40.95 19.04
N LEU A 860 -9.75 40.08 18.52
CA LEU A 860 -9.21 40.21 17.17
C LEU A 860 -10.31 40.17 16.10
N ASN A 861 -11.27 39.24 16.21
CA ASN A 861 -12.39 39.15 15.27
C ASN A 861 -13.23 40.44 15.27
N ARG A 862 -13.51 41.01 16.45
CA ARG A 862 -14.21 42.30 16.56
C ARG A 862 -13.40 43.46 15.98
N LEU A 863 -12.08 43.48 16.19
CA LEU A 863 -11.21 44.48 15.57
C LEU A 863 -11.19 44.34 14.05
N GLN A 864 -11.27 43.11 13.52
CA GLN A 864 -11.38 42.83 12.10
C GLN A 864 -12.70 43.34 11.52
N ASP A 865 -13.83 43.18 12.24
CA ASP A 865 -15.12 43.78 11.86
C ASP A 865 -15.00 45.32 11.77
N VAL A 866 -14.36 45.94 12.76
CA VAL A 866 -14.14 47.39 12.77
C VAL A 866 -13.23 47.85 11.64
N ALA A 867 -12.14 47.12 11.37
CA ALA A 867 -11.23 47.43 10.28
C ALA A 867 -11.90 47.28 8.90
N ALA A 868 -12.81 46.32 8.74
CA ALA A 868 -13.58 46.12 7.52
C ALA A 868 -14.54 47.29 7.24
N VAL A 869 -15.23 47.81 8.28
CA VAL A 869 -16.06 49.01 8.13
C VAL A 869 -15.20 50.22 7.79
N LEU A 870 -14.02 50.34 8.40
CA LEU A 870 -13.15 51.49 8.21
C LEU A 870 -12.52 51.53 6.81
N PHE A 871 -11.79 50.48 6.43
CA PHE A 871 -10.96 50.44 5.23
C PHE A 871 -11.55 49.59 4.09
N GLY A 872 -12.75 49.04 4.26
CA GLY A 872 -13.37 48.10 3.33
C GLY A 872 -13.06 46.64 3.68
N GLU A 873 -13.83 45.71 3.14
CA GLU A 873 -13.75 44.27 3.43
C GLU A 873 -12.42 43.62 3.02
N GLU A 874 -11.66 44.27 2.15
CA GLU A 874 -10.39 43.78 1.60
C GLU A 874 -9.22 43.90 2.60
N VAL A 875 -9.37 44.64 3.70
CA VAL A 875 -8.29 44.83 4.68
C VAL A 875 -8.24 43.69 5.68
N ARG A 876 -7.06 43.07 5.80
CA ARG A 876 -6.77 42.01 6.77
C ARG A 876 -5.85 42.52 7.87
N LEU A 877 -6.09 42.05 9.10
CA LEU A 877 -5.29 42.36 10.27
C LEU A 877 -4.29 41.24 10.57
N PHE A 878 -3.04 41.59 10.87
CA PHE A 878 -1.96 40.64 11.14
C PHE A 878 -1.50 40.77 12.61
N PRO A 879 -2.09 40.00 13.54
CA PRO A 879 -1.74 40.07 14.95
C PRO A 879 -0.34 39.55 15.24
N ASP A 880 0.22 39.98 16.36
CA ASP A 880 1.42 39.39 16.92
C ASP A 880 1.07 38.08 17.63
N LEU A 881 1.85 37.04 17.36
CA LEU A 881 1.65 35.66 17.78
C LEU A 881 2.82 35.20 18.64
N LEU A 882 2.52 34.42 19.68
CA LEU A 882 3.51 33.72 20.49
C LEU A 882 3.37 32.22 20.29
N LEU A 883 4.47 31.55 19.93
CA LEU A 883 4.49 30.11 19.72
C LEU A 883 4.63 29.37 21.07
N GLU A 884 3.78 28.38 21.29
CA GLU A 884 3.87 27.50 22.45
C GLU A 884 5.00 26.47 22.30
N ASN A 885 5.13 25.90 21.10
CA ASN A 885 6.19 24.96 20.74
C ASN A 885 7.44 25.67 20.19
N ALA A 886 7.76 26.87 20.68
CA ALA A 886 8.90 27.67 20.23
C ALA A 886 10.24 26.90 20.26
N ALA A 887 10.44 26.03 21.26
CA ALA A 887 11.64 25.19 21.36
C ALA A 887 11.74 24.15 20.23
N GLU A 888 10.62 23.55 19.84
CA GLU A 888 10.55 22.56 18.75
C GLU A 888 10.80 23.24 17.39
N ILE A 889 10.15 24.40 17.16
CA ILE A 889 10.36 25.22 15.97
C ILE A 889 11.81 25.71 15.88
N LYS A 890 12.42 26.09 17.01
CA LYS A 890 13.85 26.47 17.07
C LYS A 890 14.77 25.32 16.70
N GLY A 891 14.50 24.10 17.18
CA GLY A 891 15.25 22.91 16.79
C GLY A 891 15.12 22.64 15.29
N SER A 892 13.89 22.60 14.77
CA SER A 892 13.61 22.35 13.35
C SER A 892 14.22 23.43 12.44
N TYR A 893 14.12 24.71 12.80
CA TYR A 893 14.71 25.82 12.05
C TYR A 893 16.24 25.83 12.10
N GLY A 894 16.82 25.60 13.28
CA GLY A 894 18.28 25.61 13.49
C GLY A 894 19.00 24.46 12.80
N GLU A 895 18.37 23.29 12.74
CA GLU A 895 18.91 22.08 12.14
C GLU A 895 18.24 21.70 10.80
N ARG A 896 17.55 22.65 10.14
CA ARG A 896 16.83 22.41 8.87
C ARG A 896 17.69 21.83 7.74
N THR A 897 19.01 22.06 7.77
CA THR A 897 19.97 21.47 6.83
C THR A 897 20.09 19.94 6.97
N LEU A 898 19.57 19.35 8.05
CA LEU A 898 19.45 17.91 8.23
C LEU A 898 18.23 17.32 7.50
N LEU A 899 17.38 18.17 6.89
CA LEU A 899 16.34 17.71 5.98
C LEU A 899 16.97 17.29 4.65
N ASP A 900 17.02 15.98 4.41
CA ASP A 900 17.46 15.45 3.12
C ASP A 900 16.46 15.86 2.03
N ASN A 901 16.99 16.16 0.84
CA ASN A 901 16.21 16.57 -0.33
C ASN A 901 15.40 17.87 -0.18
N ALA A 902 15.70 18.73 0.81
CA ALA A 902 15.11 20.06 0.98
C ALA A 902 16.06 21.21 0.57
N GLY A 903 17.00 20.95 -0.35
CA GLY A 903 17.88 21.98 -0.89
C GLY A 903 17.12 23.01 -1.74
N ALA A 904 17.70 24.19 -1.95
CA ALA A 904 17.06 25.28 -2.70
C ALA A 904 16.52 24.85 -4.07
N ASP A 905 17.28 24.06 -4.83
CA ASP A 905 16.86 23.54 -6.14
C ASP A 905 15.64 22.60 -6.03
N ALA A 906 15.62 21.72 -5.02
CA ALA A 906 14.51 20.80 -4.79
C ALA A 906 13.24 21.53 -4.35
N VAL A 907 13.38 22.60 -3.56
CA VAL A 907 12.25 23.45 -3.17
C VAL A 907 11.71 24.24 -4.36
N ASP A 908 12.56 24.79 -5.24
CA ASP A 908 12.09 25.46 -6.46
C ASP A 908 11.41 24.49 -7.43
N ASP A 909 11.96 23.28 -7.61
CA ASP A 909 11.32 22.23 -8.43
C ASP A 909 9.95 21.84 -7.87
N TRP A 910 9.83 21.65 -6.56
CA TRP A 910 8.55 21.38 -5.90
C TRP A 910 7.56 22.54 -6.05
N LEU A 911 7.99 23.78 -5.84
CA LEU A 911 7.17 24.97 -6.05
C LEU A 911 6.72 25.11 -7.51
N ARG A 912 7.58 24.75 -8.47
CA ARG A 912 7.26 24.74 -9.90
C ARG A 912 6.11 23.80 -10.20
N GLU A 913 6.17 22.56 -9.68
CA GLU A 913 5.13 21.56 -9.90
C GLU A 913 3.83 21.93 -9.17
N ALA A 914 3.91 22.35 -7.92
CA ALA A 914 2.75 22.76 -7.13
C ALA A 914 2.02 23.97 -7.76
N ALA A 915 2.75 24.92 -8.36
CA ALA A 915 2.18 26.06 -9.08
C ALA A 915 1.39 25.68 -10.35
N LEU A 916 1.56 24.48 -10.90
CA LEU A 916 0.77 24.02 -12.05
C LEU A 916 -0.68 23.74 -11.65
N VAL A 917 -0.90 23.22 -10.44
CA VAL A 917 -2.22 22.83 -9.93
C VAL A 917 -2.82 23.83 -8.95
N ARG A 918 -1.99 24.64 -8.26
CA ARG A 918 -2.46 25.55 -7.21
C ARG A 918 -2.34 27.03 -7.63
N PRO A 919 -3.47 27.76 -7.83
CA PRO A 919 -3.45 29.16 -8.26
C PRO A 919 -2.74 30.14 -7.30
N ALA A 920 -2.81 29.89 -5.99
CA ALA A 920 -2.15 30.72 -4.99
C ALA A 920 -0.63 30.64 -5.11
N LEU A 921 -0.08 29.42 -5.17
CA LEU A 921 1.36 29.19 -5.38
C LEU A 921 1.84 29.69 -6.74
N ARG A 922 1.01 29.60 -7.79
CA ARG A 922 1.32 30.21 -9.09
C ARG A 922 1.47 31.72 -9.00
N THR A 923 0.63 32.38 -8.20
CA THR A 923 0.68 33.83 -7.98
C THR A 923 1.95 34.22 -7.23
N TYR A 924 2.29 33.46 -6.17
CA TYR A 924 3.53 33.61 -5.41
C TYR A 924 4.79 33.43 -6.28
N ARG A 925 4.87 32.34 -7.04
CA ARG A 925 6.00 32.07 -7.93
C ARG A 925 6.14 33.12 -9.02
N ARG A 926 5.03 33.62 -9.55
CA ARG A 926 5.02 34.74 -10.51
C ARG A 926 5.58 36.02 -9.87
N SER A 927 5.22 36.34 -8.63
CA SER A 927 5.83 37.50 -7.94
C SER A 927 7.32 37.32 -7.71
N ALA A 928 7.79 36.13 -7.30
CA ALA A 928 9.20 35.85 -7.10
C ALA A 928 10.03 36.05 -8.39
N ILE A 929 9.58 35.49 -9.52
CA ILE A 929 10.25 35.65 -10.82
C ILE A 929 10.27 37.13 -11.25
N LEU A 930 9.17 37.86 -11.07
CA LEU A 930 9.10 39.28 -11.44
C LEU A 930 9.99 40.15 -10.53
N GLN A 931 10.16 39.80 -9.25
CA GLN A 931 11.06 40.50 -8.34
C GLN A 931 12.52 40.39 -8.75
N GLU A 932 12.94 39.21 -9.23
CA GLU A 932 14.31 39.01 -9.76
C GLU A 932 14.60 39.94 -10.94
N MET A 933 13.64 40.10 -11.85
CA MET A 933 13.77 41.01 -12.99
C MET A 933 14.03 42.46 -12.55
N PHE A 934 13.44 42.90 -11.43
CA PHE A 934 13.59 44.26 -10.91
C PHE A 934 14.65 44.41 -9.82
N GLN A 935 15.39 43.34 -9.48
CA GLN A 935 16.45 43.34 -8.47
C GLN A 935 16.01 43.94 -7.11
N THR A 936 14.81 43.60 -6.66
CA THR A 936 14.26 44.12 -5.40
C THR A 936 14.99 43.52 -4.19
N ALA A 937 14.85 44.12 -3.00
CA ALA A 937 15.50 43.61 -1.79
C ALA A 937 15.00 42.21 -1.38
N GLY A 938 13.81 41.81 -1.83
CA GLY A 938 13.25 40.47 -1.68
C GLY A 938 13.69 39.46 -2.75
N SER A 939 14.40 39.87 -3.80
CA SER A 939 14.78 38.98 -4.91
C SER A 939 15.65 37.80 -4.45
N GLY A 940 15.42 36.63 -5.06
CA GLY A 940 16.18 35.40 -4.78
C GLY A 940 15.86 34.72 -3.44
N LYS A 941 14.85 35.18 -2.68
CA LYS A 941 14.38 34.49 -1.48
C LYS A 941 13.45 33.34 -1.87
N LEU A 942 13.88 32.11 -1.61
CA LEU A 942 13.02 30.93 -1.64
C LEU A 942 12.51 30.63 -0.21
N PRO A 943 11.33 30.02 -0.07
CA PRO A 943 10.86 29.61 1.24
C PRO A 943 11.78 28.54 1.80
N GLU A 944 12.13 28.65 3.07
CA GLU A 944 12.89 27.63 3.77
C GLU A 944 11.93 26.60 4.37
N ILE A 945 12.38 25.34 4.40
CA ILE A 945 11.57 24.22 4.87
C ILE A 945 11.87 23.94 6.34
N ILE A 946 10.82 23.85 7.15
CA ILE A 946 10.85 23.21 8.47
C ILE A 946 9.78 22.12 8.51
N GLN A 947 10.04 21.04 9.26
CA GLN A 947 9.14 19.89 9.34
C GLN A 947 8.91 19.50 10.79
N LEU A 948 7.66 19.16 11.13
CA LEU A 948 7.27 18.65 12.44
C LEU A 948 6.60 17.26 12.33
N PRO A 949 6.85 16.34 13.28
CA PRO A 949 7.85 16.44 14.35
C PRO A 949 9.27 16.40 13.78
N PHE A 950 10.19 17.18 14.37
CA PHE A 950 11.60 17.19 13.98
C PHE A 950 12.41 16.28 14.92
N GLN A 951 13.33 15.46 14.38
CA GLN A 951 14.24 14.64 15.18
C GLN A 951 15.63 15.30 15.28
N PRO A 952 15.99 15.95 16.41
CA PRO A 952 17.27 16.64 16.54
C PRO A 952 18.48 15.70 16.37
N GLY A 953 19.50 16.19 15.67
CA GLY A 953 20.77 15.49 15.45
C GLY A 953 20.72 14.33 14.45
N LYS A 954 19.58 14.07 13.81
CA LYS A 954 19.42 13.02 12.78
C LYS A 954 19.05 13.61 11.44
N ARG A 955 19.64 13.07 10.36
CA ARG A 955 19.17 13.35 9.00
C ARG A 955 17.84 12.66 8.75
N GLN A 956 16.91 13.38 8.12
CA GLN A 956 15.57 12.89 7.83
C GLN A 956 15.09 13.47 6.49
N ALA A 957 14.39 12.70 5.68
CA ALA A 957 13.87 13.19 4.41
C ALA A 957 12.75 14.22 4.62
N TRP A 958 12.78 15.29 3.83
CA TRP A 958 11.64 16.19 3.70
C TRP A 958 10.49 15.49 2.97
N ILE A 959 9.30 15.54 3.57
CA ILE A 959 8.09 14.87 3.08
C ILE A 959 7.56 15.43 1.75
N GLY A 960 7.89 16.68 1.41
CA GLY A 960 7.52 17.30 0.14
C GLY A 960 8.44 16.91 -1.02
N GLY A 961 9.59 16.29 -0.73
CA GLY A 961 10.57 15.84 -1.71
C GLY A 961 10.38 14.37 -2.13
N PRO A 962 11.18 13.88 -3.09
CA PRO A 962 11.14 12.49 -3.51
C PRO A 962 11.53 11.55 -2.36
N PHE A 963 10.70 10.53 -2.13
CA PHE A 963 10.91 9.52 -1.09
C PHE A 963 12.05 8.56 -1.47
N SER A 964 13.06 8.42 -0.60
CA SER A 964 14.00 7.30 -0.68
C SER A 964 13.43 6.07 0.05
N PRO A 965 13.58 4.83 -0.46
CA PRO A 965 13.11 3.61 0.19
C PRO A 965 13.59 3.39 1.62
N GLU A 966 14.71 4.04 2.00
CA GLU A 966 15.32 3.97 3.33
C GLU A 966 14.74 5.00 4.32
N SER A 967 13.92 5.94 3.85
CA SER A 967 13.36 7.03 4.65
C SER A 967 12.24 6.50 5.53
N GLN A 968 12.55 6.18 6.80
CA GLN A 968 11.54 5.83 7.79
C GLN A 968 10.75 7.08 8.20
N THR A 969 9.74 7.48 7.43
CA THR A 969 8.71 8.38 7.95
C THR A 969 7.93 7.60 9.01
N GLY A 970 8.03 8.01 10.27
CA GLY A 970 7.27 7.38 11.36
C GLY A 970 5.77 7.34 11.06
N ASN A 971 5.03 6.47 11.76
CA ASN A 971 3.56 6.33 11.62
C ASN A 971 2.75 7.54 12.16
N GLN A 972 3.33 8.74 12.24
CA GLN A 972 2.72 9.94 12.82
C GLN A 972 2.51 11.00 11.74
N GLY A 973 1.42 11.79 11.86
CA GLY A 973 1.16 12.89 10.95
C GLY A 973 2.32 13.87 10.85
N VAL A 974 2.60 14.34 9.64
CA VAL A 974 3.73 15.24 9.36
C VAL A 974 3.20 16.60 8.93
N LEU A 975 3.78 17.66 9.48
CA LEU A 975 3.54 19.04 9.05
C LEU A 975 4.80 19.58 8.36
N SER A 976 4.65 19.88 7.07
CA SER A 976 5.66 20.55 6.24
C SER A 976 5.31 22.03 6.16
N LEU A 977 6.20 22.86 6.69
CA LEU A 977 6.07 24.32 6.66
C LEU A 977 7.12 24.87 5.69
N ALA A 978 6.67 25.47 4.58
CA ALA A 978 7.54 26.18 3.65
C ALA A 978 7.30 27.68 3.79
N PHE A 979 8.16 28.36 4.53
CA PHE A 979 7.98 29.77 4.86
C PHE A 979 9.15 30.63 4.42
N GLU A 980 8.86 31.84 3.95
CA GLU A 980 9.88 32.88 3.94
C GLU A 980 10.12 33.37 5.36
N PHE A 981 11.32 33.17 5.87
CA PHE A 981 11.73 33.66 7.19
C PHE A 981 12.56 34.94 7.06
N PRO A 982 12.39 35.89 8.01
CA PRO A 982 13.31 37.01 8.10
C PRO A 982 14.70 36.53 8.56
N VAL A 983 15.76 37.20 8.12
CA VAL A 983 17.16 36.83 8.47
C VAL A 983 17.38 36.79 9.99
N THR A 984 16.62 37.59 10.74
CA THR A 984 16.68 37.69 12.21
C THR A 984 15.62 36.85 12.93
N PHE A 985 15.04 35.83 12.28
CA PHE A 985 13.97 35.00 12.84
C PHE A 985 14.36 34.34 14.17
N LYS A 986 13.54 34.59 15.19
CA LYS A 986 13.62 34.02 16.55
C LYS A 986 12.26 33.45 16.94
N PRO A 987 12.13 32.11 17.03
CA PRO A 987 10.86 31.46 17.39
C PRO A 987 10.29 31.86 18.76
N GLU A 988 11.13 32.31 19.69
CA GLU A 988 10.69 32.71 21.03
C GLU A 988 10.13 34.14 21.09
N SER A 989 10.27 34.93 20.02
CA SER A 989 9.78 36.32 19.93
C SER A 989 8.39 36.38 19.31
N GLU A 990 7.65 37.47 19.56
CA GLU A 990 6.40 37.76 18.86
C GLU A 990 6.61 37.73 17.34
N LEU A 991 5.74 37.04 16.60
CA LEU A 991 5.79 36.96 15.14
C LEU A 991 4.45 37.32 14.52
N SER A 992 4.48 37.84 13.30
CA SER A 992 3.29 38.08 12.48
C SER A 992 3.59 37.67 11.04
N GLY A 993 2.55 37.40 10.26
CA GLY A 993 2.69 36.93 8.89
C GLY A 993 1.36 36.48 8.30
N PHE A 994 1.42 35.95 7.08
CA PHE A 994 0.25 35.40 6.40
C PHE A 994 0.54 34.06 5.73
N MET A 995 -0.52 33.27 5.59
CA MET A 995 -0.55 32.01 4.86
C MET A 995 -0.98 32.28 3.42
N ILE A 996 -0.21 31.75 2.47
CA ILE A 996 -0.50 31.82 1.03
C ILE A 996 -1.43 30.68 0.62
N ASP A 997 -1.10 29.45 1.04
CA ASP A 997 -1.86 28.25 0.70
C ASP A 997 -1.64 27.17 1.78
N GLU A 998 -2.63 26.30 1.95
CA GLU A 998 -2.53 25.12 2.81
C GLU A 998 -3.34 23.97 2.24
N TRP A 999 -2.80 22.75 2.32
CA TRP A 999 -3.56 21.57 1.95
C TRP A 999 -3.11 20.32 2.71
N PRO A 1000 -4.06 19.42 3.02
CA PRO A 1000 -3.74 18.07 3.44
C PRO A 1000 -3.43 17.20 2.21
N GLU A 1001 -2.50 16.28 2.40
CA GLU A 1001 -2.15 15.22 1.48
C GLU A 1001 -2.11 13.90 2.26
N PHE A 1002 -2.48 12.81 1.59
CA PHE A 1002 -2.53 11.49 2.20
C PHE A 1002 -1.53 10.60 1.50
N VAL A 1003 -0.41 10.34 2.16
CA VAL A 1003 0.58 9.39 1.64
C VAL A 1003 0.10 7.98 2.01
N PRO A 1004 -0.19 7.11 1.02
CA PRO A 1004 -0.59 5.75 1.33
C PRO A 1004 0.59 5.01 1.96
N LEU A 1005 0.31 4.25 3.02
CA LEU A 1005 1.35 3.41 3.60
C LEU A 1005 1.78 2.31 2.60
N PRO A 1006 3.07 1.95 2.56
CA PRO A 1006 3.57 0.91 1.64
C PRO A 1006 3.01 -0.48 1.95
N MET A 1007 2.47 -0.69 3.14
CA MET A 1007 1.82 -1.91 3.57
C MET A 1007 0.45 -1.59 4.18
N ALA A 1008 -0.55 -2.39 3.83
CA ALA A 1008 -1.90 -2.29 4.37
C ALA A 1008 -2.45 -3.68 4.73
N ASP A 1009 -3.17 -3.76 5.84
CA ASP A 1009 -3.80 -4.99 6.29
C ASP A 1009 -5.11 -5.21 5.51
N THR A 1010 -5.09 -6.13 4.56
CA THR A 1010 -6.29 -6.56 3.82
C THR A 1010 -6.89 -7.83 4.43
N GLY A 1011 -8.17 -8.09 4.19
CA GLY A 1011 -8.83 -9.32 4.61
C GLY A 1011 -8.95 -10.29 3.44
N VAL A 1012 -8.77 -11.59 3.66
CA VAL A 1012 -9.14 -12.60 2.68
C VAL A 1012 -10.17 -13.51 3.34
N THR A 1013 -11.34 -13.64 2.72
CA THR A 1013 -12.27 -14.71 3.04
C THR A 1013 -12.16 -15.77 1.96
N PHE A 1014 -12.00 -17.03 2.35
CA PHE A 1014 -11.88 -18.13 1.41
C PHE A 1014 -13.05 -19.06 1.58
N HIS A 1015 -13.55 -19.57 0.46
CA HIS A 1015 -14.41 -20.74 0.51
C HIS A 1015 -13.57 -21.94 0.91
N TYR A 1016 -13.61 -22.24 2.20
CA TYR A 1016 -13.31 -23.57 2.63
C TYR A 1016 -14.58 -24.39 2.44
N ASN A 1017 -14.53 -25.38 1.53
CA ASN A 1017 -15.55 -26.43 1.55
C ASN A 1017 -15.36 -27.14 2.89
N GLN A 1018 -16.13 -26.70 3.88
CA GLN A 1018 -16.15 -27.37 5.16
C GLN A 1018 -16.53 -28.82 4.81
N PRO A 1019 -15.74 -29.82 5.23
CA PRO A 1019 -16.19 -31.19 5.07
C PRO A 1019 -17.62 -31.26 5.63
N ASP A 1020 -18.58 -31.83 4.90
CA ASP A 1020 -19.89 -32.26 5.45
C ASP A 1020 -19.70 -33.39 6.48
N THR A 1021 -18.65 -33.29 7.27
CA THR A 1021 -18.12 -34.31 8.13
C THR A 1021 -17.93 -33.62 9.47
N GLU A 1022 -18.74 -34.05 10.43
CA GLU A 1022 -18.43 -34.08 11.85
C GLU A 1022 -16.92 -34.30 12.07
N PRO A 1023 -16.34 -33.79 13.18
CA PRO A 1023 -14.91 -33.88 13.46
C PRO A 1023 -14.38 -35.25 12.99
N PRO A 1024 -13.34 -35.31 12.13
CA PRO A 1024 -12.81 -36.60 11.73
C PRO A 1024 -12.52 -37.32 13.04
N GLN A 1025 -13.05 -38.53 13.15
CA GLN A 1025 -12.95 -39.37 14.34
C GLN A 1025 -11.47 -39.69 14.61
N ALA A 1026 -10.72 -38.69 15.06
CA ALA A 1026 -9.30 -38.76 15.32
C ALA A 1026 -9.17 -39.27 16.74
N MET A 1027 -9.18 -40.59 16.85
CA MET A 1027 -8.90 -41.28 18.09
C MET A 1027 -7.38 -41.29 18.32
N LEU A 1028 -6.94 -40.78 19.47
CA LEU A 1028 -5.58 -41.04 19.95
C LEU A 1028 -5.54 -42.49 20.44
N LEU A 1029 -5.07 -43.39 19.59
CA LEU A 1029 -4.85 -44.78 19.96
C LEU A 1029 -3.56 -44.89 20.77
N ALA A 1030 -3.70 -44.88 22.09
CA ALA A 1030 -2.60 -45.15 23.00
C ALA A 1030 -2.48 -46.67 23.21
N VAL A 1031 -1.25 -47.17 23.28
CA VAL A 1031 -0.94 -48.57 23.61
C VAL A 1031 -0.16 -48.59 24.92
N SER A 1032 -0.52 -49.48 25.85
CA SER A 1032 0.15 -49.54 27.14
C SER A 1032 1.65 -49.84 26.93
N PRO A 1033 2.57 -49.09 27.59
CA PRO A 1033 4.00 -49.30 27.42
C PRO A 1033 4.46 -50.66 27.99
N VAL A 1034 3.67 -51.28 28.86
CA VAL A 1034 3.96 -52.59 29.44
C VAL A 1034 3.02 -53.65 28.83
N GLU A 1035 3.58 -54.64 28.15
CA GLU A 1035 2.83 -55.73 27.52
C GLU A 1035 2.06 -56.55 28.58
N GLY A 1036 0.74 -56.61 28.43
CA GLY A 1036 -0.15 -57.28 29.39
C GLY A 1036 -0.43 -56.51 30.69
N GLY A 1037 0.13 -55.31 30.87
CA GLY A 1037 -0.08 -54.46 32.05
C GLY A 1037 -1.29 -53.53 31.95
N ASN A 1038 -1.88 -53.17 33.10
CA ASN A 1038 -2.98 -52.20 33.19
C ASN A 1038 -2.50 -50.77 32.90
N TRP A 1039 -3.41 -49.94 32.36
CA TRP A 1039 -3.16 -48.51 32.18
C TRP A 1039 -2.95 -47.82 33.53
N HIS A 1040 -1.82 -47.14 33.67
CA HIS A 1040 -1.55 -46.22 34.77
C HIS A 1040 -1.67 -44.79 34.26
N TRP A 1041 -2.08 -43.88 35.12
CA TRP A 1041 -2.28 -42.47 34.78
C TRP A 1041 -1.02 -41.85 34.16
N ASP A 1042 0.15 -42.18 34.70
CA ASP A 1042 1.43 -41.68 34.19
C ASP A 1042 1.74 -42.15 32.77
N TYR A 1043 1.26 -43.34 32.38
CA TYR A 1043 1.40 -43.86 31.01
C TYR A 1043 0.45 -43.17 30.03
N LEU A 1044 -0.76 -42.83 30.46
CA LEU A 1044 -1.70 -42.04 29.67
C LEU A 1044 -1.19 -40.61 29.47
N MET A 1045 -0.70 -39.97 30.54
CA MET A 1045 -0.08 -38.65 30.44
C MET A 1045 1.20 -38.67 29.59
N GLY A 1046 2.02 -39.72 29.75
CA GLY A 1046 3.19 -39.97 28.92
C GLY A 1046 2.82 -40.09 27.44
N ALA A 1047 1.83 -40.92 27.10
CA ALA A 1047 1.35 -41.09 25.73
C ALA A 1047 0.84 -39.76 25.11
N VAL A 1048 0.19 -38.91 25.90
CA VAL A 1048 -0.22 -37.56 25.45
C VAL A 1048 0.97 -36.64 25.25
N LYS A 1049 1.96 -36.64 26.16
CA LYS A 1049 3.19 -35.85 26.03
C LYS A 1049 4.04 -36.29 24.84
N ASP A 1050 4.18 -37.60 24.63
CA ASP A 1050 4.91 -38.18 23.51
C ASP A 1050 4.20 -37.90 22.19
N ALA A 1051 2.86 -38.01 22.14
CA ALA A 1051 2.09 -37.60 20.97
C ALA A 1051 2.31 -36.11 20.64
N LEU A 1052 2.43 -35.27 21.67
CA LEU A 1052 2.68 -33.84 21.53
C LEU A 1052 4.12 -33.54 21.08
N ASP A 1053 5.12 -34.27 21.58
CA ASP A 1053 6.51 -34.12 21.14
C ASP A 1053 6.75 -34.69 19.73
N LEU A 1054 6.12 -35.81 19.38
CA LEU A 1054 6.07 -36.32 18.00
C LEU A 1054 5.40 -35.30 17.07
N SER A 1055 4.35 -34.60 17.54
CA SER A 1055 3.71 -33.54 16.74
C SER A 1055 4.64 -32.36 16.44
N LYS A 1056 5.58 -32.03 17.34
CA LYS A 1056 6.60 -31.01 17.10
C LYS A 1056 7.70 -31.50 16.16
N LYS A 1057 8.13 -32.75 16.32
CA LYS A 1057 9.13 -33.39 15.44
C LYS A 1057 8.61 -33.51 14.00
N ARG A 1058 7.29 -33.69 13.78
CA ARG A 1058 6.61 -33.63 12.47
C ARG A 1058 6.75 -32.29 11.73
N LEU A 1059 7.11 -31.21 12.41
CA LEU A 1059 7.30 -29.89 11.81
C LEU A 1059 8.71 -29.69 11.24
N VAL A 1060 9.65 -30.60 11.53
CA VAL A 1060 11.01 -30.56 11.00
C VAL A 1060 10.99 -31.12 9.58
N THR A 1061 11.23 -30.25 8.60
CA THR A 1061 11.31 -30.65 7.20
C THR A 1061 12.74 -31.01 6.81
N PRO A 1062 12.96 -31.84 5.77
CA PRO A 1062 14.29 -32.10 5.24
C PRO A 1062 15.02 -30.82 4.80
N LYS A 1063 14.27 -29.78 4.43
CA LYS A 1063 14.82 -28.47 4.11
C LYS A 1063 15.42 -27.78 5.34
N ASP A 1064 14.82 -27.99 6.51
CA ASP A 1064 15.36 -27.50 7.79
C ASP A 1064 16.63 -28.27 8.19
N ILE A 1065 16.70 -29.57 7.88
CA ILE A 1065 17.90 -30.40 8.10
C ILE A 1065 19.01 -30.06 7.08
N GLN A 1066 18.65 -29.84 5.81
CA GLN A 1066 19.56 -29.45 4.73
C GLN A 1066 20.14 -28.04 4.96
N ALA A 1067 19.36 -27.12 5.54
CA ALA A 1067 19.83 -25.80 5.93
C ALA A 1067 20.88 -25.83 7.05
N VAL A 1068 20.93 -26.92 7.83
CA VAL A 1068 21.92 -27.15 8.90
C VAL A 1068 23.11 -27.96 8.38
N ASN A 1069 22.89 -29.01 7.58
CA ASN A 1069 23.95 -29.76 6.90
C ASN A 1069 23.43 -30.55 5.69
N GLU A 1070 23.92 -30.20 4.51
CA GLU A 1070 23.47 -30.76 3.23
C GLU A 1070 23.82 -32.26 3.06
N GLY A 1071 24.92 -32.73 3.64
CA GLY A 1071 25.31 -34.14 3.58
C GLY A 1071 24.46 -35.02 4.51
N VAL A 1072 24.16 -34.54 5.72
CA VAL A 1072 23.30 -35.25 6.68
C VAL A 1072 21.89 -35.44 6.14
N ALA A 1073 21.34 -34.44 5.46
CA ALA A 1073 20.03 -34.53 4.83
C ALA A 1073 19.96 -35.61 3.72
N GLN A 1074 21.08 -35.95 3.09
CA GLN A 1074 21.15 -36.96 2.04
C GLN A 1074 21.36 -38.38 2.57
N VAL A 1075 21.98 -38.54 3.75
CA VAL A 1075 22.36 -39.86 4.30
C VAL A 1075 21.42 -40.32 5.44
N LEU A 1076 20.68 -39.40 6.09
CA LEU A 1076 19.76 -39.73 7.19
C LEU A 1076 18.76 -40.85 6.86
N PRO A 1077 18.13 -40.89 5.67
CA PRO A 1077 17.19 -41.96 5.31
C PRO A 1077 17.83 -43.36 5.34
N ALA A 1078 19.13 -43.46 5.09
CA ALA A 1078 19.88 -44.72 5.11
C ALA A 1078 20.38 -45.09 6.52
N ILE A 1079 20.64 -44.11 7.39
CA ILE A 1079 21.15 -44.32 8.75
C ILE A 1079 20.02 -44.71 9.72
N VAL A 1080 18.79 -44.28 9.46
CA VAL A 1080 17.63 -44.49 10.35
C VAL A 1080 16.85 -45.78 10.01
N MET A 1081 17.36 -46.68 9.14
CA MET A 1081 16.71 -47.96 8.83
C MET A 1081 17.08 -49.10 9.82
N PRO A 1082 16.18 -49.52 10.72
CA PRO A 1082 16.05 -50.90 11.16
C PRO A 1082 15.09 -51.64 10.22
N PHE A 1083 15.61 -52.50 9.36
CA PHE A 1083 14.82 -53.55 8.72
C PHE A 1083 14.80 -54.76 9.66
N ILE A 1084 13.68 -55.01 10.35
CA ILE A 1084 13.43 -56.31 10.99
C ILE A 1084 12.13 -56.86 10.41
N PRO A 1085 12.17 -57.83 9.48
CA PRO A 1085 11.00 -58.64 9.17
C PRO A 1085 10.84 -59.69 10.28
N VAL A 1086 9.64 -59.82 10.86
CA VAL A 1086 9.19 -61.12 11.41
C VAL A 1086 7.68 -61.21 11.21
N ALA A 1087 7.26 -62.21 10.42
CA ALA A 1087 5.89 -62.70 10.36
C ALA A 1087 5.78 -64.08 11.06
N ASP A 1088 4.82 -64.15 11.98
CA ASP A 1088 4.19 -65.29 12.66
C ASP A 1088 4.99 -66.58 12.89
N SER A 1089 5.30 -66.86 14.16
CA SER A 1089 4.53 -67.83 14.98
C SER A 1089 5.27 -68.18 16.28
N LYS A 1090 4.54 -68.15 17.39
CA LYS A 1090 4.77 -68.87 18.67
C LYS A 1090 6.24 -69.24 19.00
N ASN A 1091 7.07 -68.27 19.37
CA ASN A 1091 8.07 -68.47 20.42
C ASN A 1091 8.62 -67.13 20.93
N THR A 1092 8.61 -67.00 22.25
CA THR A 1092 9.10 -65.86 23.03
C THR A 1092 10.61 -65.67 22.88
N ASN A 1093 11.03 -64.45 22.54
CA ASN A 1093 12.35 -63.79 22.80
C ASN A 1093 12.97 -63.10 21.56
N VAL A 1094 12.52 -61.87 21.26
CA VAL A 1094 13.21 -60.84 20.43
C VAL A 1094 12.80 -59.45 20.97
N PRO A 1095 13.67 -58.42 21.00
CA PRO A 1095 13.72 -57.43 22.07
C PRO A 1095 12.82 -56.19 21.87
N ASN A 1096 12.49 -55.61 23.03
CA ASN A 1096 11.67 -54.41 23.24
C ASN A 1096 12.19 -53.17 22.45
N PRO A 1097 11.32 -52.36 21.80
CA PRO A 1097 11.69 -51.15 21.05
C PRO A 1097 12.15 -49.96 21.93
N ASP A 1098 12.26 -50.13 23.25
CA ASP A 1098 12.62 -49.09 24.23
C ASP A 1098 14.09 -48.56 24.12
N ILE A 1099 14.70 -48.56 22.92
CA ILE A 1099 16.08 -48.06 22.69
C ILE A 1099 16.10 -46.81 21.77
N TYR A 1100 14.94 -46.29 21.32
CA TYR A 1100 14.88 -45.00 20.62
C TYR A 1100 14.39 -43.85 21.51
#